data_AF-A0A1Z4QHQ8-F1
#
_entry.id   AF-A0A1Z4QHQ8-F1
#
_cell.length_a   1.000
_cell.length_b   1.000
_cell.length_c   1.000
_cell.angle_alpha   90.00
_cell.angle_beta   90.00
_cell.angle_gamma   90.00
#
_symmetry.space_group_name_H-M   'P 1'
#
loop_
_entity.id
_entity.type
_entity.pdbx_description
1 polymer ?
#
loop_
_entity_poly.entity_id
_entity_poly.type
_entity_poly.pdbx_seq_one_letter_code
_entity_poly.pdbx_strand_id
1 'polypeptide(L)'
;MTLFNYILNFYQFFITQAQFPMALNIFNKSPQEPFSWTKVIKKSGIISGILIAFFILLVILGNTFKLTGIVLFSQFIKNDFRGGMEKTVLASLPQFMLPLITKSAVIGSPSTDLAIVLGTSETEIVAPRAGNDVLLAVDPSSAQFGRGEIDFLMGDSGKDIFVLGDWRNVYYNGGGNSNLASILDFNLNEDKIQLNGKPSDYYLVNFSQINLPGQGTAIFKNGKEPDIIALLLDASNLNLNEDYFKFVGNTPDSKVVLPDIKQLGTIGADYAFAITNDHNGNIYLTGGTTGSLEGTNAGGEDAWVTKYDSNGNVRWIRQFGTSVEDKSLDIATDPIGNIYLIGYTFGSLGKKNAGIERDVWVAKFDTDGNKQWIKQFGTFTLDKGWGIDVDDNSNIYVTGYTLGSLAALNQGYTDTWIAKFDTSGDKQWMKQFGTTNFEDSFGVAVDKYGNVYAAGDIFKNGNASTYDAKIIKYDNAGNQQWIKRFGTTNVDWLWDIATDSNGDVYATGYTLGNSEGSNAGSYDNWVMKFDGSGSQQWIRQFGSSGEDLARGIAIDEFNNLYLTGSTDGNLGGANAGSFDAWVAKYDNKGNQLWIKQFGTADYENSHSITVDSAGHVYVTGLTEGSLGGTNTGSYDIWIAKLSSTDGNLLSLNSCGETGSASSKCE
;
A
#
# COMPACT_ATOMS: atom_id res chain seq x y z
N MET A 1 38.27 -19.53 6.37
CA MET A 1 38.20 -20.75 7.23
C MET A 1 37.07 -20.70 8.24
N THR A 2 36.80 -19.57 8.90
CA THR A 2 35.68 -19.40 9.86
C THR A 2 34.29 -19.54 9.22
N LEU A 3 34.10 -19.04 7.99
CA LEU A 3 32.85 -19.19 7.23
C LEU A 3 32.58 -20.65 6.80
N PHE A 4 33.63 -21.38 6.40
CA PHE A 4 33.53 -22.80 6.08
C PHE A 4 33.14 -23.64 7.30
N ASN A 5 33.62 -23.28 8.49
CA ASN A 5 33.24 -23.94 9.74
C ASN A 5 31.81 -23.59 10.19
N TYR A 6 31.32 -22.37 9.91
CA TYR A 6 29.90 -22.04 10.13
C TYR A 6 28.98 -22.84 9.20
N ILE A 7 29.36 -22.96 7.92
CA ILE A 7 28.63 -23.75 6.92
C ILE A 7 28.65 -25.25 7.31
N LEU A 8 29.80 -25.77 7.74
CA LEU A 8 29.94 -27.16 8.16
C LEU A 8 29.17 -27.47 9.45
N ASN A 9 29.14 -26.55 10.41
CA ASN A 9 28.36 -26.67 11.65
C ASN A 9 26.86 -26.53 11.40
N PHE A 10 26.45 -25.64 10.49
CA PHE A 10 25.07 -25.50 10.03
C PHE A 10 24.57 -26.77 9.33
N TYR A 11 25.41 -27.38 8.47
CA TYR A 11 25.13 -28.67 7.84
C TYR A 11 25.10 -29.84 8.83
N GLN A 12 26.03 -29.88 9.79
CA GLN A 12 26.11 -30.93 10.83
C GLN A 12 24.92 -30.89 11.79
N PHE A 13 24.46 -29.69 12.19
CA PHE A 13 23.31 -29.51 13.06
C PHE A 13 22.03 -30.13 12.47
N PHE A 14 21.80 -29.93 11.17
CA PHE A 14 20.65 -30.51 10.45
C PHE A 14 20.72 -32.03 10.26
N ILE A 15 21.91 -32.59 10.01
CA ILE A 15 22.10 -34.05 9.89
C ILE A 15 21.77 -34.76 11.21
N THR A 16 22.05 -34.13 12.36
CA THR A 16 21.82 -34.76 13.67
C THR A 16 20.37 -34.74 14.17
N GLN A 17 19.54 -33.79 13.71
CA GLN A 17 18.15 -33.64 14.18
C GLN A 17 17.11 -34.29 13.24
N ALA A 18 17.41 -34.39 11.95
CA ALA A 18 16.53 -35.00 10.97
C ALA A 18 17.01 -36.43 10.63
N GLN A 19 16.45 -37.45 11.27
CA GLN A 19 16.75 -38.85 10.96
C GLN A 19 16.33 -39.22 9.51
N PHE A 20 17.19 -38.99 8.52
CA PHE A 20 16.97 -39.40 7.12
C PHE A 20 18.18 -40.13 6.54
N PRO A 21 18.21 -41.48 6.53
CA PRO A 21 19.31 -42.27 5.94
C PRO A 21 19.36 -42.25 4.41
N MET A 22 18.45 -41.55 3.73
CA MET A 22 18.26 -41.67 2.27
C MET A 22 19.19 -40.76 1.45
N ALA A 23 19.80 -39.72 2.05
CA ALA A 23 20.67 -38.77 1.35
C ALA A 23 22.09 -39.31 1.09
N LEU A 24 22.57 -40.29 1.87
CA LEU A 24 23.94 -40.82 1.75
C LEU A 24 24.13 -41.73 0.52
N ASN A 25 23.06 -42.35 0.02
CA ASN A 25 23.14 -43.27 -1.13
C ASN A 25 23.06 -42.57 -2.50
N ILE A 26 22.71 -41.28 -2.53
CA ILE A 26 22.55 -40.51 -3.79
C ILE A 26 23.90 -39.97 -4.28
N PHE A 27 24.86 -39.74 -3.38
CA PHE A 27 26.19 -39.22 -3.73
C PHE A 27 27.21 -40.28 -4.20
N ASN A 28 26.90 -41.57 -4.08
CA ASN A 28 27.85 -42.67 -4.37
C ASN A 28 27.53 -43.49 -5.64
N LYS A 29 26.72 -42.97 -6.57
CA LYS A 29 26.51 -43.63 -7.88
C LYS A 29 27.20 -42.89 -9.03
N SER A 30 27.93 -43.70 -9.81
CA SER A 30 28.75 -43.46 -11.01
C SER A 30 28.23 -42.40 -12.03
N PRO A 31 29.12 -41.72 -12.79
CA PRO A 31 28.81 -40.46 -13.49
C PRO A 31 28.22 -40.66 -14.90
N GLN A 32 27.15 -41.45 -15.07
CA GLN A 32 26.62 -41.80 -16.40
C GLN A 32 25.15 -41.42 -16.67
N GLU A 33 24.48 -40.65 -15.82
CA GLU A 33 23.20 -40.02 -16.20
C GLU A 33 23.11 -38.55 -15.74
N PRO A 34 22.51 -37.65 -16.53
CA PRO A 34 22.31 -36.26 -16.14
C PRO A 34 21.34 -36.18 -14.95
N PHE A 35 21.86 -35.73 -13.82
CA PHE A 35 21.12 -35.49 -12.59
C PHE A 35 20.11 -34.35 -12.79
N SER A 36 18.84 -34.61 -12.49
CA SER A 36 17.73 -33.68 -12.70
C SER A 36 17.26 -33.13 -11.35
N TRP A 37 17.64 -31.88 -11.04
CA TRP A 37 17.22 -31.16 -9.83
C TRP A 37 15.70 -31.04 -9.69
N THR A 38 14.97 -31.00 -10.81
CA THR A 38 13.50 -30.95 -10.84
C THR A 38 12.81 -32.16 -10.22
N LYS A 39 13.50 -33.31 -10.08
CA LYS A 39 12.96 -34.50 -9.39
C LYS A 39 13.19 -34.49 -7.86
N VAL A 40 14.21 -33.77 -7.36
CA VAL A 40 14.52 -33.69 -5.92
C VAL A 40 13.68 -32.60 -5.25
N ILE A 41 13.47 -31.47 -5.94
CA ILE A 41 12.68 -30.33 -5.46
C ILE A 41 11.21 -30.72 -5.22
N LYS A 42 10.65 -31.66 -6.00
CA LYS A 42 9.25 -32.07 -5.92
C LYS A 42 8.83 -32.90 -4.69
N LYS A 43 9.72 -33.21 -3.73
CA LYS A 43 9.40 -34.15 -2.64
C LYS A 43 9.51 -33.65 -1.20
N SER A 44 9.90 -32.41 -0.94
CA SER A 44 9.81 -31.84 0.41
C SER A 44 9.92 -30.32 0.40
N GLY A 45 8.85 -29.61 0.77
CA GLY A 45 8.82 -28.14 0.88
C GLY A 45 9.86 -27.55 1.86
N ILE A 46 10.40 -28.36 2.77
CA ILE A 46 11.49 -28.00 3.68
C ILE A 46 12.81 -27.73 2.93
N ILE A 47 13.06 -28.45 1.83
CA ILE A 47 14.28 -28.27 1.02
C ILE A 47 14.21 -26.94 0.25
N SER A 48 13.03 -26.56 -0.24
CA SER A 48 12.79 -25.26 -0.91
C SER A 48 13.04 -24.08 0.03
N GLY A 49 12.51 -24.09 1.26
CA GLY A 49 12.72 -23.00 2.24
C GLY A 49 14.18 -22.81 2.66
N ILE A 50 14.93 -23.91 2.80
CA ILE A 50 16.36 -23.86 3.12
C ILE A 50 17.19 -23.35 1.92
N LEU A 51 16.79 -23.70 0.69
CA LEU A 51 17.41 -23.18 -0.54
C LEU A 51 17.14 -21.68 -0.72
N ILE A 52 15.92 -21.22 -0.42
CA ILE A 52 15.54 -19.79 -0.38
C ILE A 52 16.41 -19.05 0.63
N ALA A 53 16.46 -19.53 1.87
CA ALA A 53 17.28 -18.91 2.91
C ALA A 53 18.77 -18.90 2.56
N PHE A 54 19.28 -19.94 1.90
CA PHE A 54 20.68 -20.01 1.45
C PHE A 54 20.98 -19.06 0.28
N PHE A 55 20.05 -18.92 -0.67
CA PHE A 55 20.19 -17.94 -1.76
C PHE A 55 20.06 -16.51 -1.27
N ILE A 56 19.09 -16.21 -0.39
CA ILE A 56 18.96 -14.91 0.28
C ILE A 56 20.24 -14.59 1.06
N LEU A 57 20.83 -15.57 1.77
CA LEU A 57 22.12 -15.38 2.45
C LEU A 57 23.26 -15.09 1.47
N LEU A 58 23.27 -15.69 0.27
CA LEU A 58 24.27 -15.42 -0.76
C LEU A 58 24.10 -14.04 -1.43
N VAL A 59 22.85 -13.57 -1.55
CA VAL A 59 22.48 -12.22 -2.00
C VAL A 59 22.91 -11.18 -0.96
N ILE A 60 22.58 -11.39 0.32
CA ILE A 60 22.97 -10.54 1.46
C ILE A 60 24.50 -10.44 1.61
N LEU A 61 25.24 -11.50 1.27
CA LEU A 61 26.70 -11.52 1.38
C LEU A 61 27.44 -10.84 0.21
N GLY A 62 26.73 -10.14 -0.69
CA GLY A 62 27.32 -9.21 -1.65
C GLY A 62 28.23 -9.83 -2.72
N ASN A 63 28.02 -11.10 -3.06
CA ASN A 63 28.71 -11.69 -4.20
C ASN A 63 28.06 -11.22 -5.50
N THR A 64 28.86 -10.70 -6.43
CA THR A 64 28.41 -10.43 -7.81
C THR A 64 27.83 -11.70 -8.43
N PHE A 65 26.51 -11.80 -8.51
CA PHE A 65 25.88 -12.83 -9.31
C PHE A 65 26.19 -12.54 -10.78
N LYS A 66 26.64 -13.57 -11.50
CA LYS A 66 26.53 -13.52 -12.97
C LYS A 66 25.04 -13.48 -13.31
N LEU A 67 24.65 -12.77 -14.37
CA LEU A 67 23.26 -12.68 -14.83
C LEU A 67 22.56 -14.05 -14.90
N THR A 68 23.27 -15.12 -15.28
CA THR A 68 22.78 -16.50 -15.25
C THR A 68 22.26 -16.94 -13.87
N GLY A 69 22.96 -16.57 -12.79
CA GLY A 69 22.56 -16.89 -11.43
C GLY A 69 21.32 -16.11 -10.98
N ILE A 70 21.21 -14.84 -11.40
CA ILE A 70 20.00 -14.02 -11.16
C ILE A 70 18.80 -14.70 -11.82
N VAL A 71 18.87 -15.00 -13.12
CA VAL A 71 17.76 -15.62 -13.86
C VAL A 71 17.34 -16.98 -13.26
N LEU A 72 18.30 -17.81 -12.84
CA LEU A 72 17.98 -19.08 -12.18
C LEU A 72 17.26 -18.88 -10.84
N PHE A 73 17.64 -17.86 -10.07
CA PHE A 73 16.97 -17.52 -8.82
C PHE A 73 15.59 -16.91 -9.08
N SER A 74 15.44 -16.04 -10.08
CA SER A 74 14.15 -15.51 -10.55
C SER A 74 13.19 -16.63 -10.95
N GLN A 75 13.66 -17.63 -11.72
CA GLN A 75 12.86 -18.80 -12.08
C GLN A 75 12.49 -19.64 -10.87
N PHE A 76 13.37 -19.73 -9.88
CA PHE A 76 13.10 -20.42 -8.63
C PHE A 76 11.99 -19.70 -7.84
N ILE A 77 12.12 -18.38 -7.62
CA ILE A 77 11.10 -17.55 -6.94
C ILE A 77 9.76 -17.70 -7.66
N LYS A 78 9.72 -17.48 -8.97
CA LYS A 78 8.50 -17.60 -9.78
C LYS A 78 7.77 -18.92 -9.57
N ASN A 79 8.49 -20.04 -9.55
CA ASN A 79 7.89 -21.37 -9.44
C ASN A 79 7.40 -21.70 -8.03
N ASP A 80 8.10 -21.21 -6.99
CA ASP A 80 7.73 -21.47 -5.60
C ASP A 80 6.72 -20.45 -5.05
N PHE A 81 6.63 -19.23 -5.60
CA PHE A 81 5.66 -18.20 -5.22
C PHE A 81 4.31 -18.29 -5.97
N ARG A 82 4.28 -18.78 -7.23
CA ARG A 82 3.02 -18.96 -8.01
C ARG A 82 2.04 -19.98 -7.41
N GLY A 83 2.43 -20.74 -6.38
CA GLY A 83 1.51 -21.62 -5.64
C GLY A 83 0.70 -20.90 -4.55
N GLY A 84 0.75 -19.56 -4.51
CA GLY A 84 0.78 -18.83 -3.25
C GLY A 84 2.02 -19.25 -2.46
N MET A 85 2.35 -18.61 -1.36
CA MET A 85 3.18 -19.31 -0.39
C MET A 85 2.37 -20.52 0.09
N GLU A 86 2.60 -21.70 -0.50
CA GLU A 86 2.08 -22.92 0.08
C GLU A 86 2.58 -22.92 1.53
N LYS A 87 1.61 -22.88 2.45
CA LYS A 87 1.56 -23.07 3.92
C LYS A 87 2.78 -23.68 4.62
N THR A 88 3.65 -24.36 3.90
CA THR A 88 4.81 -25.12 4.36
C THR A 88 6.11 -24.35 4.32
N VAL A 89 6.36 -23.39 3.41
CA VAL A 89 7.72 -22.79 3.27
C VAL A 89 8.00 -21.78 4.37
N LEU A 90 7.20 -20.71 4.52
CA LEU A 90 7.37 -19.74 5.62
C LEU A 90 7.06 -20.34 6.99
N ALA A 91 6.05 -21.21 7.12
CA ALA A 91 5.71 -21.84 8.40
C ALA A 91 6.71 -22.91 8.85
N SER A 92 7.56 -23.43 7.96
CA SER A 92 8.66 -24.33 8.32
C SER A 92 9.98 -23.61 8.59
N LEU A 93 10.04 -22.31 8.30
CA LEU A 93 11.22 -21.51 8.61
C LEU A 93 11.26 -21.21 10.11
N PRO A 94 12.44 -21.29 10.74
CA PRO A 94 12.59 -20.85 12.11
C PRO A 94 12.15 -19.39 12.26
N GLN A 95 11.39 -19.06 13.31
CA GLN A 95 10.81 -17.72 13.52
C GLN A 95 11.86 -16.59 13.55
N PHE A 96 13.13 -16.89 13.81
CA PHE A 96 14.24 -15.93 13.75
C PHE A 96 14.70 -15.61 12.31
N MET A 97 14.34 -16.42 11.32
CA MET A 97 14.65 -16.22 9.90
C MET A 97 13.57 -15.42 9.16
N LEU A 98 12.33 -15.44 9.66
CA LEU A 98 11.22 -14.65 9.10
C LEU A 98 11.60 -13.18 8.89
N PRO A 99 12.20 -12.48 9.87
CA PRO A 99 12.59 -11.06 9.73
C PRO A 99 13.62 -10.81 8.62
N LEU A 100 14.55 -11.74 8.38
CA LEU A 100 15.54 -11.62 7.30
C LEU A 100 14.90 -11.79 5.91
N ILE A 101 13.80 -12.52 5.84
CA ILE A 101 13.08 -12.82 4.60
C ILE A 101 12.02 -11.77 4.33
N THR A 102 11.29 -11.29 5.36
CA THR A 102 10.29 -10.23 5.23
C THR A 102 10.92 -8.87 4.97
N LYS A 103 12.13 -8.61 5.48
CA LYS A 103 12.89 -7.39 5.14
C LYS A 103 13.14 -7.30 3.64
N SER A 104 13.31 -8.46 3.00
CA SER A 104 13.52 -8.59 1.55
C SER A 104 12.25 -9.07 0.82
N ALA A 105 11.09 -9.21 1.46
CA ALA A 105 9.87 -9.70 0.82
C ALA A 105 8.67 -8.85 1.25
N VAL A 106 8.28 -7.95 0.36
CA VAL A 106 7.11 -7.10 0.57
C VAL A 106 5.88 -7.76 -0.03
N ILE A 107 4.95 -8.10 0.87
CA ILE A 107 3.63 -8.57 0.51
C ILE A 107 2.70 -7.35 0.53
N GLY A 108 2.15 -7.00 -0.63
CA GLY A 108 1.21 -5.89 -0.77
C GLY A 108 -0.11 -6.11 -0.02
N SER A 109 -0.83 -5.03 0.24
CA SER A 109 -2.28 -5.06 0.28
C SER A 109 -2.87 -5.55 -1.05
N PRO A 110 -4.15 -5.95 -1.07
CA PRO A 110 -4.81 -6.55 -2.23
C PRO A 110 -5.58 -5.49 -3.05
N SER A 111 -5.03 -4.29 -3.22
CA SER A 111 -5.62 -3.21 -4.04
C SER A 111 -4.67 -2.82 -5.16
N THR A 112 -5.01 -1.80 -5.98
CA THR A 112 -3.98 -0.99 -6.66
C THR A 112 -3.07 -0.41 -5.61
N ASP A 113 -2.17 -1.26 -5.16
CA ASP A 113 -1.09 -0.88 -4.34
C ASP A 113 -0.23 -0.12 -5.34
N LEU A 114 -0.17 1.17 -5.14
CA LEU A 114 1.15 1.75 -5.15
C LEU A 114 1.90 0.95 -4.09
N ALA A 115 2.43 -0.20 -4.50
CA ALA A 115 3.37 -1.01 -3.74
C ALA A 115 4.64 -0.18 -3.81
N ILE A 116 4.61 0.95 -3.11
CA ILE A 116 5.74 1.77 -2.76
C ILE A 116 6.50 0.90 -1.78
N VAL A 117 7.26 -0.03 -2.34
CA VAL A 117 8.45 -0.51 -1.69
C VAL A 117 9.47 0.53 -2.07
N LEU A 118 9.58 1.61 -1.29
CA LEU A 118 10.79 2.39 -1.37
C LEU A 118 11.87 1.45 -0.88
N GLY A 119 12.62 0.91 -1.85
CA GLY A 119 13.72 0.00 -1.60
C GLY A 119 14.60 0.60 -0.51
N THR A 120 15.07 -0.28 0.37
CA THR A 120 16.24 0.06 1.16
C THR A 120 17.45 0.12 0.22
N SER A 121 18.66 0.33 0.75
CA SER A 121 19.84 0.12 -0.09
C SER A 121 20.16 -1.38 -0.30
N GLU A 122 19.16 -2.27 -0.35
CA GLU A 122 19.29 -3.74 -0.32
C GLU A 122 18.32 -4.43 -1.31
N THR A 123 18.61 -5.66 -1.72
CA THR A 123 17.73 -6.41 -2.64
C THR A 123 16.36 -6.72 -2.04
N GLU A 124 15.28 -6.44 -2.78
CA GLU A 124 13.90 -6.77 -2.41
C GLU A 124 13.21 -7.78 -3.35
N ILE A 125 12.15 -8.41 -2.82
CA ILE A 125 11.17 -9.24 -3.53
C ILE A 125 9.82 -8.55 -3.31
N VAL A 126 9.22 -8.02 -4.37
CA VAL A 126 7.92 -7.35 -4.33
C VAL A 126 6.88 -8.25 -4.95
N ALA A 127 5.90 -8.63 -4.13
CA ALA A 127 4.83 -9.56 -4.48
C ALA A 127 3.50 -9.04 -3.91
N PRO A 128 2.79 -8.14 -4.62
CA PRO A 128 1.39 -7.82 -4.33
C PRO A 128 0.47 -9.04 -4.32
N ARG A 129 -0.77 -8.82 -3.88
CA ARG A 129 -1.86 -9.79 -3.94
C ARG A 129 -2.76 -9.42 -5.13
N ALA A 130 -3.32 -10.42 -5.82
CA ALA A 130 -4.30 -10.29 -6.90
C ALA A 130 -4.93 -8.90 -7.08
N GLY A 131 -4.57 -8.27 -8.19
CA GLY A 131 -5.10 -7.01 -8.68
C GLY A 131 -4.21 -6.36 -9.71
N ASN A 132 -4.59 -5.15 -10.10
CA ASN A 132 -3.82 -4.36 -11.03
C ASN A 132 -2.90 -3.50 -10.18
N ASP A 133 -1.61 -3.81 -10.15
CA ASP A 133 -0.66 -3.23 -9.20
C ASP A 133 0.28 -2.22 -9.86
N VAL A 134 0.76 -1.24 -9.09
CA VAL A 134 1.86 -0.37 -9.52
C VAL A 134 3.09 -0.69 -8.69
N LEU A 135 4.03 -1.41 -9.29
CA LEU A 135 5.23 -1.91 -8.64
C LEU A 135 6.39 -0.93 -8.79
N LEU A 136 6.71 -0.23 -7.71
CA LEU A 136 7.89 0.62 -7.56
C LEU A 136 8.76 0.03 -6.44
N ALA A 137 9.91 -0.54 -6.80
CA ALA A 137 10.85 -1.14 -5.85
C ALA A 137 12.09 -0.29 -5.56
N VAL A 138 12.19 0.90 -6.16
CA VAL A 138 13.31 1.81 -5.94
C VAL A 138 12.85 2.98 -5.10
N ASP A 139 13.70 3.43 -4.18
CA ASP A 139 13.55 4.73 -3.52
C ASP A 139 13.80 5.88 -4.53
N PRO A 140 12.77 6.60 -5.01
CA PRO A 140 12.90 7.70 -5.95
C PRO A 140 13.44 8.98 -5.28
N SER A 141 13.74 8.93 -3.98
CA SER A 141 14.40 10.00 -3.24
C SER A 141 15.91 9.78 -3.10
N SER A 142 16.38 8.55 -3.28
CA SER A 142 17.80 8.21 -3.22
C SER A 142 18.58 8.94 -4.31
N ALA A 143 19.69 9.59 -3.93
CA ALA A 143 20.63 10.16 -4.91
C ALA A 143 21.29 9.09 -5.81
N GLN A 144 21.06 7.80 -5.51
CA GLN A 144 21.62 6.63 -6.17
C GLN A 144 20.53 5.56 -6.44
N PHE A 145 19.50 5.92 -7.22
CA PHE A 145 18.36 5.06 -7.58
C PHE A 145 18.76 3.60 -7.92
N GLY A 146 18.35 2.64 -7.08
CA GLY A 146 18.59 1.19 -7.24
C GLY A 146 20.05 0.75 -7.11
N ARG A 147 21.01 1.66 -6.86
CA ARG A 147 22.44 1.33 -7.04
C ARG A 147 22.91 0.29 -6.04
N GLY A 148 23.24 -0.88 -6.58
CA GLY A 148 23.80 -2.01 -5.82
C GLY A 148 22.75 -3.07 -5.48
N GLU A 149 21.53 -2.93 -6.03
CA GLU A 149 20.38 -3.78 -5.71
C GLU A 149 19.91 -4.61 -6.91
N ILE A 150 19.27 -5.73 -6.60
CA ILE A 150 18.60 -6.58 -7.59
C ILE A 150 17.21 -6.88 -7.03
N ASP A 151 16.18 -6.27 -7.62
CA ASP A 151 14.82 -6.40 -7.08
C ASP A 151 14.02 -7.40 -7.90
N PHE A 152 13.23 -8.23 -7.24
CA PHE A 152 12.44 -9.27 -7.88
C PHE A 152 10.96 -8.88 -7.82
N LEU A 153 10.37 -8.57 -8.96
CA LEU A 153 9.00 -8.02 -9.05
C LEU A 153 8.04 -9.07 -9.61
N MET A 154 6.93 -9.29 -8.93
CA MET A 154 5.89 -10.24 -9.33
C MET A 154 4.53 -9.55 -9.30
N GLY A 155 3.87 -9.40 -10.45
CA GLY A 155 2.58 -8.70 -10.57
C GLY A 155 1.36 -9.51 -10.08
N ASP A 156 1.45 -10.83 -10.06
CA ASP A 156 0.32 -11.74 -9.77
C ASP A 156 -0.74 -11.76 -10.90
N SER A 157 -2.01 -11.48 -10.59
CA SER A 157 -3.11 -11.54 -11.55
C SER A 157 -3.76 -10.18 -11.68
N GLY A 158 -3.71 -9.59 -12.88
CA GLY A 158 -4.25 -8.27 -13.16
C GLY A 158 -3.46 -7.59 -14.26
N LYS A 159 -3.67 -6.29 -14.44
CA LYS A 159 -2.91 -5.43 -15.34
C LYS A 159 -1.90 -4.63 -14.52
N ASP A 160 -0.66 -5.09 -14.48
CA ASP A 160 0.34 -4.50 -13.59
C ASP A 160 1.21 -3.47 -14.29
N ILE A 161 1.66 -2.45 -13.56
CA ILE A 161 2.63 -1.45 -14.04
C ILE A 161 3.94 -1.62 -13.27
N PHE A 162 4.97 -2.11 -13.95
CA PHE A 162 6.32 -2.18 -13.40
C PHE A 162 7.07 -0.88 -13.68
N VAL A 163 7.32 -0.09 -12.63
CA VAL A 163 7.91 1.26 -12.73
C VAL A 163 9.44 1.17 -12.70
N LEU A 164 10.06 1.38 -13.87
CA LEU A 164 11.52 1.40 -14.04
C LEU A 164 12.07 2.81 -14.31
N GLY A 165 11.23 3.83 -14.17
CA GLY A 165 11.61 5.24 -14.24
C GLY A 165 10.41 6.16 -14.08
N ASP A 166 10.67 7.40 -13.67
CA ASP A 166 9.69 8.49 -13.62
C ASP A 166 9.98 9.52 -14.72
N TRP A 167 9.31 10.67 -14.69
CA TRP A 167 9.54 11.71 -15.70
C TRP A 167 10.94 12.35 -15.62
N ARG A 168 11.74 12.07 -14.58
CA ARG A 168 13.04 12.68 -14.33
C ARG A 168 14.19 11.71 -14.54
N ASN A 169 14.01 10.47 -14.10
CA ASN A 169 15.09 9.53 -13.86
C ASN A 169 14.75 8.15 -14.43
N VAL A 170 15.77 7.53 -15.01
CA VAL A 170 15.80 6.09 -15.28
C VAL A 170 16.23 5.40 -13.98
N TYR A 171 15.45 4.44 -13.50
CA TYR A 171 15.84 3.62 -12.36
C TYR A 171 16.81 2.52 -12.79
N TYR A 172 17.60 2.04 -11.83
CA TYR A 172 18.63 1.02 -12.04
C TYR A 172 19.79 1.41 -12.98
N ASN A 173 19.98 2.71 -13.23
CA ASN A 173 20.99 3.20 -14.18
C ASN A 173 22.36 3.47 -13.51
N GLY A 174 23.46 2.98 -14.10
CA GLY A 174 24.83 3.26 -13.65
C GLY A 174 25.44 2.23 -12.69
N GLY A 175 24.99 0.97 -12.70
CA GLY A 175 25.47 -0.10 -11.80
C GLY A 175 25.77 -1.45 -12.44
N GLY A 176 25.73 -1.58 -13.77
CA GLY A 176 26.00 -2.84 -14.47
C GLY A 176 25.08 -3.99 -14.05
N ASN A 177 25.62 -5.21 -13.88
CA ASN A 177 24.85 -6.42 -13.54
C ASN A 177 24.45 -6.54 -12.06
N SER A 178 24.72 -5.52 -11.25
CA SER A 178 24.40 -5.45 -9.82
C SER A 178 23.39 -4.34 -9.51
N ASN A 179 22.64 -3.92 -10.53
CA ASN A 179 21.64 -2.87 -10.43
C ASN A 179 20.54 -3.14 -11.49
N LEU A 180 19.54 -3.97 -11.18
CA LEU A 180 18.46 -4.30 -12.13
C LEU A 180 17.17 -4.79 -11.45
N ALA A 181 16.04 -4.58 -12.12
CA ALA A 181 14.77 -5.25 -11.79
C ALA A 181 14.61 -6.58 -12.52
N SER A 182 14.31 -7.65 -11.80
CA SER A 182 13.94 -8.96 -12.33
C SER A 182 12.43 -9.17 -12.25
N ILE A 183 11.74 -8.97 -13.36
CA ILE A 183 10.29 -9.12 -13.47
C ILE A 183 9.94 -10.58 -13.77
N LEU A 184 9.17 -11.19 -12.88
CA LEU A 184 9.02 -12.64 -12.80
C LEU A 184 7.88 -13.20 -13.67
N ASP A 185 6.82 -12.45 -13.89
CA ASP A 185 5.55 -12.95 -14.44
C ASP A 185 4.86 -12.05 -15.47
N PHE A 186 5.58 -11.10 -16.05
CA PHE A 186 5.07 -10.17 -17.06
C PHE A 186 4.17 -10.80 -18.13
N ASN A 187 2.92 -10.34 -18.19
CA ASN A 187 1.92 -10.69 -19.18
C ASN A 187 1.75 -9.56 -20.22
N LEU A 188 2.22 -9.78 -21.44
CA LEU A 188 2.20 -8.79 -22.53
C LEU A 188 0.80 -8.28 -22.94
N ASN A 189 -0.29 -8.94 -22.53
CA ASN A 189 -1.66 -8.52 -22.84
C ASN A 189 -2.30 -7.70 -21.72
N GLU A 190 -1.70 -7.69 -20.54
CA GLU A 190 -2.27 -7.10 -19.32
C GLU A 190 -1.33 -6.03 -18.76
N ASP A 191 -0.04 -6.34 -18.68
CA ASP A 191 0.95 -5.56 -17.96
C ASP A 191 1.62 -4.48 -18.82
N LYS A 192 2.18 -3.49 -18.12
CA LYS A 192 2.96 -2.39 -18.67
C LYS A 192 4.30 -2.25 -17.97
N ILE A 193 5.30 -1.85 -18.73
CA ILE A 193 6.59 -1.36 -18.22
C ILE A 193 6.62 0.16 -18.37
N GLN A 194 6.83 0.89 -17.28
CA GLN A 194 7.05 2.33 -17.33
C GLN A 194 8.54 2.65 -17.40
N LEU A 195 8.95 3.49 -18.36
CA LEU A 195 10.34 3.90 -18.59
C LEU A 195 10.45 5.42 -18.75
N ASN A 196 11.56 5.99 -18.30
CA ASN A 196 11.90 7.39 -18.55
C ASN A 196 12.39 7.64 -20.00
N GLY A 197 12.09 8.78 -20.59
CA GLY A 197 12.56 9.21 -21.90
C GLY A 197 11.67 8.73 -23.05
N LYS A 198 12.28 8.12 -24.07
CA LYS A 198 11.62 7.68 -25.30
C LYS A 198 12.12 6.30 -25.76
N PRO A 199 11.42 5.59 -26.66
CA PRO A 199 11.84 4.27 -27.15
C PRO A 199 13.30 4.19 -27.62
N SER A 200 13.78 5.23 -28.31
CA SER A 200 15.17 5.28 -28.81
C SER A 200 16.25 5.36 -27.72
N ASP A 201 15.88 5.57 -26.46
CA ASP A 201 16.80 5.58 -25.33
C ASP A 201 17.14 4.17 -24.83
N TYR A 202 16.50 3.13 -25.38
CA TYR A 202 16.62 1.73 -24.95
C TYR A 202 16.82 0.77 -26.13
N TYR A 203 17.24 -0.45 -25.82
CA TYR A 203 17.17 -1.59 -26.73
C TYR A 203 16.88 -2.88 -25.98
N LEU A 204 16.33 -3.86 -26.70
CA LEU A 204 15.88 -5.14 -26.15
C LEU A 204 16.76 -6.27 -26.67
N VAL A 205 17.10 -7.22 -25.80
CA VAL A 205 17.89 -8.40 -26.16
C VAL A 205 17.24 -9.65 -25.58
N ASN A 206 16.87 -10.60 -26.43
CA ASN A 206 16.33 -11.89 -25.97
C ASN A 206 17.41 -12.66 -25.20
N PHE A 207 17.02 -13.40 -24.16
CA PHE A 207 17.94 -14.20 -23.34
C PHE A 207 18.83 -15.15 -24.16
N SER A 208 18.28 -15.72 -25.24
CA SER A 208 19.01 -16.58 -26.18
C SER A 208 20.18 -15.88 -26.89
N GLN A 209 20.11 -14.57 -27.09
CA GLN A 209 21.15 -13.78 -27.76
C GLN A 209 22.32 -13.46 -26.82
N ILE A 210 22.10 -13.51 -25.50
CA ILE A 210 23.11 -13.23 -24.46
C ILE A 210 23.41 -14.46 -23.58
N ASN A 211 23.03 -15.66 -24.04
CA ASN A 211 23.26 -16.94 -23.36
C ASN A 211 22.72 -17.01 -21.92
N LEU A 212 21.57 -16.39 -21.66
CA LEU A 212 20.83 -16.55 -20.41
C LEU A 212 19.87 -17.75 -20.49
N PRO A 213 19.63 -18.45 -19.37
CA PRO A 213 18.76 -19.63 -19.36
C PRO A 213 17.27 -19.24 -19.47
N GLY A 214 16.48 -20.10 -20.12
CA GLY A 214 15.03 -19.90 -20.26
C GLY A 214 14.62 -18.95 -21.39
N GLN A 215 13.36 -18.56 -21.40
CA GLN A 215 12.81 -17.53 -22.28
C GLN A 215 12.73 -16.21 -21.52
N GLY A 216 12.93 -15.09 -22.20
CA GLY A 216 12.94 -13.79 -21.58
C GLY A 216 13.63 -12.72 -22.41
N THR A 217 13.49 -11.48 -21.97
CA THR A 217 14.03 -10.27 -22.62
C THR A 217 14.74 -9.42 -21.59
N ALA A 218 15.96 -8.97 -21.92
CA ALA A 218 16.69 -7.97 -21.15
C ALA A 218 16.44 -6.57 -21.75
N ILE A 219 16.17 -5.59 -20.88
CA ILE A 219 16.06 -4.17 -21.25
C ILE A 219 17.38 -3.49 -20.95
N PHE A 220 17.95 -2.85 -21.96
CA PHE A 220 19.17 -2.06 -21.82
C PHE A 220 18.89 -0.58 -22.03
N LYS A 221 19.51 0.27 -21.20
CA LYS A 221 19.56 1.71 -21.39
C LYS A 221 20.73 2.08 -22.30
N ASN A 222 20.47 2.82 -23.38
CA ASN A 222 21.52 3.36 -24.25
C ASN A 222 22.40 4.36 -23.47
N GLY A 223 23.71 4.24 -23.67
CA GLY A 223 24.74 5.07 -23.03
C GLY A 223 26.15 4.79 -23.59
N LYS A 224 27.17 5.46 -23.06
CA LYS A 224 28.58 5.18 -23.40
C LYS A 224 28.98 3.76 -23.03
N GLU A 225 28.44 3.28 -21.91
CA GLU A 225 28.45 1.89 -21.48
C GLU A 225 26.97 1.52 -21.28
N PRO A 226 26.41 0.64 -22.13
CA PRO A 226 25.02 0.23 -21.96
C PRO A 226 24.83 -0.54 -20.66
N ASP A 227 23.85 -0.13 -19.86
CA ASP A 227 23.47 -0.79 -18.62
C ASP A 227 22.21 -1.64 -18.82
N ILE A 228 22.20 -2.82 -18.19
CA ILE A 228 20.99 -3.62 -18.07
C ILE A 228 20.16 -3.07 -16.91
N ILE A 229 18.91 -2.69 -17.16
CA ILE A 229 18.03 -2.14 -16.11
C ILE A 229 16.94 -3.12 -15.71
N ALA A 230 16.61 -4.08 -16.57
CA ALA A 230 15.63 -5.12 -16.24
C ALA A 230 15.80 -6.43 -17.00
N LEU A 231 15.31 -7.50 -16.37
CA LEU A 231 15.16 -8.85 -16.90
C LEU A 231 13.69 -9.25 -16.82
N LEU A 232 13.03 -9.46 -17.97
CA LEU A 232 11.65 -9.93 -18.04
C LEU A 232 11.65 -11.43 -18.33
N LEU A 233 11.20 -12.23 -17.38
CA LEU A 233 11.13 -13.69 -17.52
C LEU A 233 9.93 -14.11 -18.37
N ASP A 234 10.13 -15.10 -19.24
CA ASP A 234 9.12 -15.71 -20.12
C ASP A 234 8.43 -14.74 -21.12
N ALA A 235 8.83 -13.47 -21.16
CA ALA A 235 8.43 -12.51 -22.18
C ALA A 235 9.55 -12.34 -23.22
N SER A 236 9.28 -12.70 -24.47
CA SER A 236 10.28 -12.70 -25.57
C SER A 236 9.75 -12.01 -26.80
N ASN A 237 10.66 -11.50 -27.64
CA ASN A 237 10.33 -10.77 -28.88
C ASN A 237 9.48 -9.52 -28.64
N LEU A 238 9.73 -8.83 -27.53
CA LEU A 238 9.10 -7.55 -27.23
C LEU A 238 9.58 -6.45 -28.19
N ASN A 239 8.77 -5.42 -28.36
CA ASN A 239 9.00 -4.27 -29.23
C ASN A 239 8.69 -2.98 -28.45
N LEU A 240 9.64 -2.05 -28.41
CA LEU A 240 9.55 -0.79 -27.65
C LEU A 240 8.45 0.16 -28.14
N ASN A 241 7.76 -0.15 -29.25
CA ASN A 241 6.69 0.69 -29.79
C ASN A 241 5.29 0.13 -29.54
N GLU A 242 5.17 -0.97 -28.80
CA GLU A 242 3.88 -1.57 -28.44
C GLU A 242 3.34 -0.99 -27.13
N ASP A 243 2.04 -1.14 -26.89
CA ASP A 243 1.30 -0.49 -25.80
C ASP A 243 1.67 -0.96 -24.38
N TYR A 244 2.39 -2.08 -24.27
CA TYR A 244 2.93 -2.56 -23.00
C TYR A 244 4.20 -1.82 -22.55
N PHE A 245 4.69 -0.84 -23.31
CA PHE A 245 5.70 0.12 -22.85
C PHE A 245 5.09 1.52 -22.72
N LYS A 246 5.09 2.07 -21.51
CA LYS A 246 4.72 3.46 -21.21
C LYS A 246 5.99 4.29 -21.04
N PHE A 247 6.22 5.24 -21.94
CA PHE A 247 7.34 6.18 -21.80
C PHE A 247 6.87 7.48 -21.15
N VAL A 248 7.45 7.79 -19.99
CA VAL A 248 7.31 9.05 -19.25
C VAL A 248 8.59 9.86 -19.40
N GLY A 249 8.63 11.17 -19.14
CA GLY A 249 9.88 11.94 -19.31
C GLY A 249 9.76 13.27 -20.03
N ASN A 250 8.57 13.59 -20.52
CA ASN A 250 8.23 14.98 -20.78
C ASN A 250 7.90 15.61 -19.42
N THR A 251 8.35 16.85 -19.18
CA THR A 251 7.87 17.66 -18.06
C THR A 251 6.35 17.52 -17.98
N PRO A 252 5.76 17.22 -16.81
CA PRO A 252 4.31 17.20 -16.65
C PRO A 252 3.70 18.43 -17.31
N ASP A 253 2.55 18.28 -17.99
CA ASP A 253 1.93 19.43 -18.64
C ASP A 253 1.79 20.55 -17.60
N SER A 254 2.47 21.67 -17.84
CA SER A 254 2.43 22.83 -16.94
C SER A 254 1.03 23.39 -16.74
N LYS A 255 0.08 22.98 -17.60
CA LYS A 255 -1.30 23.39 -17.56
C LYS A 255 -2.04 22.74 -16.38
N VAL A 256 -2.40 23.58 -15.42
CA VAL A 256 -3.34 23.23 -14.34
C VAL A 256 -4.71 22.89 -14.93
N VAL A 257 -5.28 21.74 -14.56
CA VAL A 257 -6.56 21.25 -15.09
C VAL A 257 -7.76 21.79 -14.29
N LEU A 258 -7.67 21.81 -12.96
CA LEU A 258 -8.75 22.15 -12.02
C LEU A 258 -8.25 23.15 -10.96
N PRO A 259 -8.24 24.46 -11.25
CA PRO A 259 -7.64 25.48 -10.37
C PRO A 259 -8.35 25.69 -9.02
N ASP A 260 -9.55 25.13 -8.84
CA ASP A 260 -10.26 25.15 -7.55
C ASP A 260 -9.71 24.10 -6.56
N ILE A 261 -9.00 23.09 -7.07
CA ILE A 261 -8.25 22.11 -6.26
C ILE A 261 -6.92 22.73 -5.88
N LYS A 262 -6.52 22.55 -4.62
CA LYS A 262 -5.17 22.95 -4.19
C LYS A 262 -4.25 21.74 -4.28
N GLN A 263 -3.07 21.96 -4.87
CA GLN A 263 -2.00 20.97 -4.97
C GLN A 263 -0.76 21.47 -4.23
N LEU A 264 -0.08 20.56 -3.56
CA LEU A 264 1.13 20.81 -2.78
C LEU A 264 2.10 19.66 -2.99
N GLY A 265 3.36 19.96 -3.26
CA GLY A 265 4.37 18.94 -3.37
C GLY A 265 5.76 19.54 -3.33
N THR A 266 6.72 18.63 -3.24
CA THR A 266 8.14 18.90 -3.33
C THR A 266 8.65 18.33 -4.65
N ILE A 267 9.96 18.37 -4.86
CA ILE A 267 10.54 17.56 -5.94
C ILE A 267 10.43 16.04 -5.65
N GLY A 268 10.12 15.62 -4.42
CA GLY A 268 10.06 14.22 -4.04
C GLY A 268 8.77 13.53 -4.46
N ALA A 269 8.34 12.60 -3.63
CA ALA A 269 7.01 12.02 -3.63
C ALA A 269 6.31 12.48 -2.35
N ASP A 270 5.10 13.01 -2.51
CA ASP A 270 4.31 13.62 -1.44
C ASP A 270 2.91 13.00 -1.46
N TYR A 271 2.53 12.41 -0.32
CA TYR A 271 1.30 11.64 -0.17
C TYR A 271 0.42 12.29 0.88
N ALA A 272 -0.89 12.38 0.63
CA ALA A 272 -1.89 12.55 1.66
C ALA A 272 -2.75 11.28 1.74
N PHE A 273 -2.72 10.62 2.90
CA PHE A 273 -3.46 9.39 3.12
C PHE A 273 -4.80 9.64 3.82
N ALA A 274 -4.88 10.67 4.66
CA ALA A 274 -6.09 10.96 5.41
C ALA A 274 -6.39 12.44 5.61
N ILE A 275 -7.67 12.75 5.72
CA ILE A 275 -8.22 14.09 5.96
C ILE A 275 -9.33 14.05 7.02
N THR A 276 -9.37 15.04 7.88
CA THR A 276 -10.44 15.22 8.88
C THR A 276 -10.72 16.71 9.13
N ASN A 277 -11.81 17.03 9.80
CA ASN A 277 -12.12 18.40 10.23
C ASN A 277 -12.48 18.47 11.71
N ASP A 278 -12.20 19.62 12.33
CA ASP A 278 -12.67 19.90 13.69
C ASP A 278 -14.07 20.55 13.69
N HIS A 279 -14.61 20.78 14.90
CA HIS A 279 -15.92 21.41 15.08
C HIS A 279 -15.97 22.90 14.65
N ASN A 280 -14.81 23.53 14.42
CA ASN A 280 -14.72 24.90 13.90
C ASN A 280 -14.61 24.92 12.36
N GLY A 281 -14.61 23.75 11.71
CA GLY A 281 -14.42 23.62 10.26
C GLY A 281 -12.97 23.80 9.82
N ASN A 282 -11.99 23.74 10.72
CA ASN A 282 -10.59 23.64 10.32
C ASN A 282 -10.32 22.25 9.72
N ILE A 283 -9.50 22.19 8.69
CA ILE A 283 -9.22 20.95 7.94
C ILE A 283 -7.80 20.49 8.24
N TYR A 284 -7.62 19.19 8.45
CA TYR A 284 -6.35 18.58 8.79
C TYR A 284 -6.05 17.44 7.84
N LEU A 285 -4.82 17.39 7.34
CA LEU A 285 -4.36 16.32 6.45
C LEU A 285 -3.06 15.74 6.99
N THR A 286 -2.82 14.48 6.69
CA THR A 286 -1.57 13.79 7.05
C THR A 286 -1.11 12.85 5.95
N GLY A 287 0.20 12.55 5.95
CA GLY A 287 0.75 11.56 5.05
C GLY A 287 2.27 11.41 5.19
N GLY A 288 2.93 11.07 4.08
CA GLY A 288 4.38 10.91 3.96
C GLY A 288 4.98 11.84 2.90
N THR A 289 6.26 12.20 3.04
CA THR A 289 7.02 12.97 2.04
C THR A 289 8.47 12.50 1.98
N THR A 290 9.00 12.31 0.77
CA THR A 290 10.46 12.14 0.58
C THR A 290 11.20 13.47 0.44
N GLY A 291 10.49 14.59 0.45
CA GLY A 291 11.03 15.93 0.34
C GLY A 291 10.94 16.74 1.63
N SER A 292 11.24 18.03 1.52
CA SER A 292 11.13 19.02 2.59
C SER A 292 9.87 19.85 2.39
N LEU A 293 8.75 19.34 2.89
CA LEU A 293 7.40 19.92 2.81
C LEU A 293 7.23 21.01 3.89
N GLU A 294 7.96 22.11 3.73
CA GLU A 294 8.13 23.20 4.73
C GLU A 294 8.82 22.81 6.06
N GLY A 295 9.12 21.53 6.27
CA GLY A 295 10.08 21.05 7.27
C GLY A 295 11.42 20.65 6.67
N THR A 296 12.26 19.97 7.45
CA THR A 296 13.50 19.36 6.96
C THR A 296 13.29 17.86 6.87
N ASN A 297 13.54 17.28 5.70
CA ASN A 297 13.54 15.84 5.55
C ASN A 297 14.65 15.19 6.39
N ALA A 298 14.29 14.28 7.29
CA ALA A 298 15.21 13.63 8.21
C ALA A 298 15.86 12.36 7.65
N GLY A 299 15.36 11.80 6.54
CA GLY A 299 15.69 10.46 6.08
C GLY A 299 15.06 10.04 4.74
N GLY A 300 14.44 8.86 4.71
CA GLY A 300 13.79 8.34 3.50
C GLY A 300 12.45 9.01 3.24
N GLU A 301 11.47 8.72 4.10
CA GLU A 301 10.20 9.44 4.14
C GLU A 301 9.93 9.95 5.54
N ASP A 302 9.40 11.17 5.63
CA ASP A 302 8.93 11.74 6.88
C ASP A 302 7.42 11.83 6.92
N ALA A 303 6.87 11.56 8.10
CA ALA A 303 5.48 11.83 8.39
C ALA A 303 5.25 13.34 8.44
N TRP A 304 4.07 13.77 7.98
CA TRP A 304 3.67 15.16 8.10
C TRP A 304 2.19 15.33 8.45
N VAL A 305 1.86 16.46 9.05
CA VAL A 305 0.49 16.89 9.32
C VAL A 305 0.36 18.39 9.06
N THR A 306 -0.74 18.82 8.46
CA THR A 306 -1.04 20.23 8.18
C THR A 306 -2.39 20.62 8.75
N LYS A 307 -2.56 21.92 9.02
CA LYS A 307 -3.85 22.55 9.33
C LYS A 307 -4.16 23.64 8.33
N TYR A 308 -5.36 23.59 7.81
CA TYR A 308 -6.04 24.66 7.11
C TYR A 308 -7.14 25.24 8.00
N ASP A 309 -7.38 26.54 7.90
CA ASP A 309 -8.62 27.09 8.47
C ASP A 309 -9.83 26.79 7.58
N SER A 310 -11.02 27.12 8.09
CA SER A 310 -12.30 26.96 7.37
C SER A 310 -12.40 27.73 6.05
N ASN A 311 -11.48 28.67 5.80
CA ASN A 311 -11.38 29.43 4.56
C ASN A 311 -10.31 28.89 3.60
N GLY A 312 -9.67 27.77 3.92
CA GLY A 312 -8.64 27.14 3.08
C GLY A 312 -7.24 27.74 3.24
N ASN A 313 -6.99 28.60 4.22
CA ASN A 313 -5.65 29.14 4.46
C ASN A 313 -4.82 28.16 5.29
N VAL A 314 -3.59 27.88 4.85
CA VAL A 314 -2.64 27.09 5.64
C VAL A 314 -2.30 27.86 6.91
N ARG A 315 -2.46 27.21 8.06
CA ARG A 315 -2.09 27.74 9.37
C ARG A 315 -0.73 27.22 9.80
N TRP A 316 -0.46 25.96 9.53
CA TRP A 316 0.85 25.36 9.78
C TRP A 316 1.00 24.02 9.05
N ILE A 317 2.26 23.67 8.77
CA ILE A 317 2.69 22.31 8.43
C ILE A 317 3.69 21.85 9.51
N ARG A 318 3.63 20.56 9.86
CA ARG A 318 4.57 19.88 10.74
C ARG A 318 5.07 18.64 10.01
N GLN A 319 6.36 18.59 9.73
CA GLN A 319 7.04 17.41 9.20
C GLN A 319 7.98 16.86 10.27
N PHE A 320 7.99 15.54 10.44
CA PHE A 320 8.80 14.85 11.45
C PHE A 320 9.05 13.40 11.04
N GLY A 321 10.26 12.92 11.35
CA GLY A 321 10.65 11.54 11.06
C GLY A 321 12.02 11.23 11.64
N THR A 322 12.57 10.12 11.19
CA THR A 322 13.87 9.57 11.54
C THR A 322 14.75 9.51 10.30
N SER A 323 15.93 8.88 10.40
CA SER A 323 16.80 8.70 9.22
C SER A 323 16.31 7.63 8.23
N VAL A 324 15.20 6.97 8.53
CA VAL A 324 14.57 5.92 7.72
C VAL A 324 13.08 6.26 7.54
N GLU A 325 12.32 5.41 6.85
CA GLU A 325 10.91 5.70 6.53
C GLU A 325 10.01 5.80 7.78
N ASP A 326 9.23 6.88 7.80
CA ASP A 326 8.18 7.23 8.75
C ASP A 326 6.93 7.72 7.99
N LYS A 327 5.79 7.03 8.15
CA LYS A 327 4.52 7.41 7.51
C LYS A 327 3.41 7.60 8.52
N SER A 328 2.54 8.56 8.25
CA SER A 328 1.25 8.74 8.91
C SER A 328 0.14 8.33 7.94
N LEU A 329 -0.69 7.36 8.32
CA LEU A 329 -1.69 6.76 7.44
C LEU A 329 -3.11 7.23 7.73
N ASP A 330 -3.40 7.65 8.97
CA ASP A 330 -4.73 8.15 9.33
C ASP A 330 -4.70 9.23 10.44
N ILE A 331 -5.76 10.05 10.47
CA ILE A 331 -5.91 11.23 11.32
C ILE A 331 -7.33 11.37 11.88
N ALA A 332 -7.44 11.65 13.18
CA ALA A 332 -8.71 11.97 13.84
C ALA A 332 -8.58 13.21 14.72
N THR A 333 -9.69 13.90 14.96
CA THR A 333 -9.76 15.02 15.92
C THR A 333 -10.70 14.70 17.07
N ASP A 334 -10.40 15.21 18.26
CA ASP A 334 -11.33 15.14 19.39
C ASP A 334 -12.24 16.38 19.49
N PRO A 335 -13.29 16.37 20.35
CA PRO A 335 -14.22 17.50 20.46
C PRO A 335 -13.60 18.84 20.86
N ILE A 336 -12.37 18.85 21.38
CA ILE A 336 -11.63 20.08 21.74
C ILE A 336 -10.58 20.48 20.69
N GLY A 337 -10.49 19.74 19.58
CA GLY A 337 -9.64 20.05 18.43
C GLY A 337 -8.18 19.60 18.58
N ASN A 338 -7.87 18.66 19.48
CA ASN A 338 -6.59 17.95 19.42
C ASN A 338 -6.58 17.02 18.21
N ILE A 339 -5.39 16.81 17.66
CA ILE A 339 -5.17 15.95 16.50
C ILE A 339 -4.47 14.67 16.95
N TYR A 340 -4.95 13.53 16.47
CA TYR A 340 -4.36 12.22 16.70
C TYR A 340 -3.98 11.60 15.38
N LEU A 341 -2.78 11.01 15.32
CA LEU A 341 -2.22 10.39 14.12
C LEU A 341 -1.83 8.95 14.41
N ILE A 342 -1.93 8.10 13.40
CA ILE A 342 -1.39 6.74 13.41
C ILE A 342 -0.58 6.47 12.15
N GLY A 343 0.45 5.63 12.28
CA GLY A 343 1.12 5.07 11.12
C GLY A 343 2.21 4.09 11.53
N TYR A 344 3.29 4.05 10.75
CA TYR A 344 4.41 3.16 11.01
C TYR A 344 5.77 3.83 10.81
N THR A 345 6.81 3.23 11.38
CA THR A 345 8.20 3.70 11.31
C THR A 345 9.17 2.53 11.23
N PHE A 346 10.19 2.61 10.40
CA PHE A 346 11.37 1.71 10.47
C PHE A 346 12.38 2.18 11.52
N GLY A 347 12.18 3.38 12.06
CA GLY A 347 13.09 4.06 12.96
C GLY A 347 12.65 4.01 14.41
N SER A 348 13.31 4.84 15.21
CA SER A 348 13.03 5.02 16.63
C SER A 348 12.35 6.37 16.89
N LEU A 349 11.13 6.53 16.39
CA LEU A 349 10.39 7.80 16.38
C LEU A 349 9.84 8.19 17.78
N GLY A 350 9.22 7.24 18.47
CA GLY A 350 8.67 7.44 19.82
C GLY A 350 9.45 6.69 20.91
N LYS A 351 10.04 5.55 20.55
CA LYS A 351 10.91 4.74 21.40
C LYS A 351 11.88 3.96 20.49
N LYS A 352 12.78 3.17 21.07
CA LYS A 352 13.63 2.27 20.28
C LYS A 352 12.77 1.29 19.47
N ASN A 353 13.03 1.19 18.16
CA ASN A 353 12.39 0.19 17.30
C ASN A 353 12.54 -1.22 17.88
N ALA A 354 11.46 -1.99 17.93
CA ALA A 354 11.43 -3.31 18.53
C ALA A 354 12.19 -4.37 17.71
N GLY A 355 12.41 -4.13 16.42
CA GLY A 355 13.08 -5.06 15.51
C GLY A 355 13.89 -4.38 14.41
N ILE A 356 13.91 -5.05 13.25
CA ILE A 356 14.52 -4.55 12.00
C ILE A 356 13.45 -4.10 10.99
N GLU A 357 12.19 -4.15 11.40
CA GLU A 357 11.00 -3.93 10.58
C GLU A 357 10.19 -2.73 11.09
N ARG A 358 9.05 -2.50 10.45
CA ARG A 358 8.09 -1.46 10.80
C ARG A 358 7.47 -1.69 12.19
N ASP A 359 7.52 -0.67 13.02
CA ASP A 359 6.73 -0.54 14.25
C ASP A 359 5.58 0.44 14.04
N VAL A 360 4.48 0.25 14.78
CA VAL A 360 3.37 1.22 14.85
C VAL A 360 3.78 2.42 15.69
N TRP A 361 3.35 3.61 15.29
CA TRP A 361 3.36 4.78 16.16
C TRP A 361 1.99 5.48 16.16
N VAL A 362 1.69 6.11 17.30
CA VAL A 362 0.50 6.95 17.52
C VAL A 362 0.99 8.27 18.12
N ALA A 363 0.43 9.39 17.68
CA ALA A 363 0.80 10.72 18.17
C ALA A 363 -0.41 11.56 18.56
N LYS A 364 -0.18 12.54 19.43
CA LYS A 364 -1.11 13.62 19.75
C LYS A 364 -0.46 14.97 19.53
N PHE A 365 -1.18 15.87 18.87
CA PHE A 365 -0.84 17.27 18.72
C PHE A 365 -2.00 18.14 19.25
N ASP A 366 -1.69 19.33 19.76
CA ASP A 366 -2.72 20.32 20.06
C ASP A 366 -3.14 21.08 18.79
N THR A 367 -4.15 21.94 18.91
CA THR A 367 -4.72 22.70 17.77
C THR A 367 -3.73 23.67 17.09
N ASP A 368 -2.64 24.03 17.78
CA ASP A 368 -1.57 24.88 17.28
C ASP A 368 -0.43 24.06 16.63
N GLY A 369 -0.60 22.74 16.56
CA GLY A 369 0.35 21.81 15.98
C GLY A 369 1.57 21.55 16.87
N ASN A 370 1.47 21.77 18.19
CA ASN A 370 2.52 21.37 19.11
C ASN A 370 2.34 19.89 19.48
N LYS A 371 3.39 19.11 19.28
CA LYS A 371 3.45 17.70 19.70
C LYS A 371 3.29 17.60 21.21
N GLN A 372 2.26 16.88 21.65
CA GLN A 372 2.04 16.53 23.06
C GLN A 372 2.77 15.23 23.40
N TRP A 373 2.61 14.20 22.57
CA TRP A 373 3.31 12.92 22.72
C TRP A 373 3.37 12.14 21.41
N ILE A 374 4.36 11.25 21.30
CA ILE A 374 4.41 10.15 20.33
C ILE A 374 4.66 8.88 21.13
N LYS A 375 3.86 7.84 20.87
CA LYS A 375 4.03 6.49 21.43
C LYS A 375 4.31 5.56 20.26
N GLN A 376 5.26 4.64 20.43
CA GLN A 376 5.58 3.63 19.43
C GLN A 376 5.48 2.24 20.07
N PHE A 377 5.02 1.25 19.31
CA PHE A 377 4.89 -0.14 19.74
C PHE A 377 4.89 -1.10 18.54
N GLY A 378 5.36 -2.30 18.79
CA GLY A 378 5.52 -3.34 17.78
C GLY A 378 6.31 -4.50 18.34
N THR A 379 6.67 -5.41 17.45
CA THR A 379 7.34 -6.67 17.67
C THR A 379 8.67 -6.68 16.92
N PHE A 380 9.35 -7.83 16.86
CA PHE A 380 10.56 -7.93 16.05
C PHE A 380 10.27 -7.99 14.53
N THR A 381 9.02 -8.26 14.18
CA THR A 381 8.50 -8.38 12.80
C THR A 381 7.62 -7.19 12.45
N LEU A 382 7.11 -7.13 11.23
CA LEU A 382 6.25 -6.06 10.75
C LEU A 382 4.99 -5.86 11.63
N ASP A 383 4.79 -4.63 12.06
CA ASP A 383 3.57 -4.11 12.68
C ASP A 383 3.18 -2.78 12.01
N LYS A 384 1.97 -2.70 11.45
CA LYS A 384 1.46 -1.47 10.81
C LYS A 384 0.15 -1.04 11.45
N GLY A 385 0.04 0.26 11.72
CA GLY A 385 -1.20 0.92 12.12
C GLY A 385 -1.82 1.64 10.93
N TRP A 386 -3.11 1.42 10.71
CA TRP A 386 -3.83 1.92 9.53
C TRP A 386 -4.91 2.93 9.87
N GLY A 387 -5.83 2.60 10.78
CA GLY A 387 -6.98 3.44 11.10
C GLY A 387 -6.94 3.98 12.54
N ILE A 388 -7.47 5.18 12.74
CA ILE A 388 -7.64 5.84 14.04
C ILE A 388 -9.00 6.54 14.13
N ASP A 389 -9.67 6.40 15.28
CA ASP A 389 -10.88 7.16 15.61
C ASP A 389 -10.90 7.54 17.10
N VAL A 390 -11.69 8.55 17.47
CA VAL A 390 -11.70 9.14 18.81
C VAL A 390 -13.13 9.32 19.31
N ASP A 391 -13.39 8.90 20.56
CA ASP A 391 -14.71 9.10 21.18
C ASP A 391 -14.90 10.50 21.80
N ASP A 392 -16.13 10.80 22.21
CA ASP A 392 -16.49 12.08 22.87
C ASP A 392 -15.70 12.37 24.16
N ASN A 393 -15.04 11.38 24.75
CA ASN A 393 -14.19 11.53 25.94
C ASN A 393 -12.70 11.62 25.58
N SER A 394 -12.37 11.82 24.30
CA SER A 394 -11.00 11.84 23.77
C SER A 394 -10.22 10.54 24.00
N ASN A 395 -10.90 9.38 24.12
CA ASN A 395 -10.21 8.09 24.05
C ASN A 395 -9.96 7.72 22.59
N ILE A 396 -8.84 7.05 22.36
CA ILE A 396 -8.30 6.80 21.03
C ILE A 396 -8.43 5.33 20.71
N TYR A 397 -8.95 5.00 19.54
CA TYR A 397 -9.14 3.65 19.05
C TYR A 397 -8.36 3.50 17.75
N VAL A 398 -7.58 2.43 17.65
CA VAL A 398 -6.67 2.23 16.52
C VAL A 398 -6.70 0.78 16.06
N THR A 399 -6.46 0.56 14.77
CA THR A 399 -6.42 -0.77 14.17
C THR A 399 -5.25 -0.92 13.20
N GLY A 400 -4.91 -2.16 12.88
CA GLY A 400 -3.95 -2.50 11.84
C GLY A 400 -3.72 -4.00 11.74
N TYR A 401 -2.56 -4.38 11.20
CA TYR A 401 -2.13 -5.78 11.11
C TYR A 401 -0.68 -5.99 11.57
N THR A 402 -0.36 -7.23 11.91
CA THR A 402 0.96 -7.64 12.43
C THR A 402 1.36 -9.03 11.93
N LEU A 403 2.65 -9.22 11.63
CA LEU A 403 3.28 -10.54 11.44
C LEU A 403 3.76 -11.15 12.77
N GLY A 404 3.60 -10.40 13.86
CA GLY A 404 4.14 -10.70 15.18
C GLY A 404 3.07 -11.04 16.21
N SER A 405 3.54 -11.43 17.39
CA SER A 405 2.69 -11.67 18.57
C SER A 405 2.55 -10.40 19.41
N LEU A 406 1.79 -9.43 18.90
CA LEU A 406 1.67 -8.09 19.47
C LEU A 406 0.81 -8.06 20.75
N ALA A 407 -0.36 -8.71 20.70
CA ALA A 407 -1.31 -8.80 21.81
C ALA A 407 -1.74 -10.24 22.14
N ALA A 408 -1.59 -11.14 21.17
CA ALA A 408 -1.81 -12.57 21.29
C ALA A 408 -0.74 -13.31 20.46
N LEU A 409 -0.71 -14.64 20.49
CA LEU A 409 0.14 -15.40 19.58
C LEU A 409 -0.36 -15.20 18.14
N ASN A 410 0.57 -14.89 17.23
CA ASN A 410 0.29 -14.85 15.80
C ASN A 410 -0.12 -16.25 15.31
N GLN A 411 -1.20 -16.35 14.54
CA GLN A 411 -1.76 -17.63 14.11
C GLN A 411 -1.46 -17.98 12.64
N GLY A 412 -0.98 -17.02 11.86
CA GLY A 412 -0.91 -17.11 10.40
C GLY A 412 0.19 -16.27 9.78
N TYR A 413 -0.14 -15.57 8.70
CA TYR A 413 0.78 -14.59 8.10
C TYR A 413 0.57 -13.26 8.81
N THR A 414 -0.53 -12.57 8.52
CA THR A 414 -0.93 -11.34 9.22
C THR A 414 -2.12 -11.60 10.13
N ASP A 415 -2.06 -11.07 11.34
CA ASP A 415 -3.20 -10.98 12.25
C ASP A 415 -3.67 -9.53 12.35
N THR A 416 -4.97 -9.33 12.43
CA THR A 416 -5.59 -8.05 12.77
C THR A 416 -5.31 -7.72 14.24
N TRP A 417 -5.04 -6.45 14.54
CA TRP A 417 -5.02 -5.96 15.92
C TRP A 417 -5.85 -4.69 16.07
N ILE A 418 -6.44 -4.50 17.26
CA ILE A 418 -7.24 -3.33 17.63
C ILE A 418 -6.86 -2.92 19.06
N ALA A 419 -6.72 -1.63 19.32
CA ALA A 419 -6.36 -1.14 20.65
C ALA A 419 -7.13 0.12 21.04
N LYS A 420 -7.25 0.32 22.36
CA LYS A 420 -7.75 1.55 22.98
C LYS A 420 -6.65 2.18 23.83
N PHE A 421 -6.51 3.49 23.70
CA PHE A 421 -5.70 4.35 24.55
C PHE A 421 -6.57 5.45 25.18
N ASP A 422 -6.16 5.96 26.33
CA ASP A 422 -6.73 7.20 26.85
C ASP A 422 -6.09 8.44 26.21
N THR A 423 -6.55 9.64 26.56
CA THR A 423 -6.05 10.90 26.00
C THR A 423 -4.57 11.20 26.32
N SER A 424 -3.99 10.52 27.32
CA SER A 424 -2.57 10.61 27.67
C SER A 424 -1.69 9.66 26.84
N GLY A 425 -2.33 8.83 26.00
CA GLY A 425 -1.69 7.80 25.21
C GLY A 425 -1.35 6.55 26.02
N ASP A 426 -2.00 6.34 27.18
CA ASP A 426 -1.82 5.13 27.98
C ASP A 426 -2.79 4.04 27.51
N LYS A 427 -2.23 2.86 27.21
CA LYS A 427 -2.98 1.71 26.67
C LYS A 427 -3.98 1.19 27.70
N GLN A 428 -5.25 1.18 27.34
CA GLN A 428 -6.33 0.61 28.14
C GLN A 428 -6.51 -0.88 27.85
N TRP A 429 -6.59 -1.23 26.57
CA TRP A 429 -6.61 -2.62 26.11
C TRP A 429 -6.08 -2.74 24.68
N MET A 430 -5.66 -3.95 24.30
CA MET A 430 -5.26 -4.29 22.94
C MET A 430 -5.61 -5.75 22.68
N LYS A 431 -6.12 -6.03 21.50
CA LYS A 431 -6.60 -7.34 21.05
C LYS A 431 -5.96 -7.66 19.71
N GLN A 432 -5.73 -8.95 19.50
CA GLN A 432 -5.20 -9.48 18.25
C GLN A 432 -6.04 -10.69 17.88
N PHE A 433 -6.39 -10.78 16.60
CA PHE A 433 -7.22 -11.81 16.02
C PHE A 433 -6.68 -12.16 14.64
N GLY A 434 -6.44 -13.45 14.40
CA GLY A 434 -6.09 -13.98 13.10
C GLY A 434 -6.44 -15.46 13.00
N THR A 435 -6.32 -15.98 11.79
CA THR A 435 -6.42 -17.39 11.43
C THR A 435 -5.06 -17.86 10.93
N THR A 436 -4.99 -18.97 10.19
CA THR A 436 -3.72 -19.45 9.62
C THR A 436 -3.30 -18.70 8.35
N ASN A 437 -3.97 -17.61 7.98
CA ASN A 437 -3.79 -16.91 6.71
C ASN A 437 -3.56 -15.41 6.94
N PHE A 438 -3.97 -14.55 6.00
CA PHE A 438 -3.89 -13.10 6.13
C PHE A 438 -5.23 -12.56 6.64
N GLU A 439 -5.17 -11.75 7.69
CA GLU A 439 -6.30 -11.03 8.25
C GLU A 439 -5.90 -9.58 8.52
N ASP A 440 -6.22 -8.68 7.60
CA ASP A 440 -5.87 -7.27 7.75
C ASP A 440 -7.03 -6.43 8.29
N SER A 441 -6.73 -5.22 8.74
CA SER A 441 -7.73 -4.20 9.09
C SER A 441 -7.19 -2.82 8.77
N PHE A 442 -8.04 -2.03 8.11
CA PHE A 442 -7.68 -0.75 7.51
C PHE A 442 -8.45 0.40 8.18
N GLY A 443 -9.78 0.30 8.29
CA GLY A 443 -10.63 1.30 8.94
C GLY A 443 -11.07 0.93 10.36
N VAL A 444 -11.25 1.94 11.21
CA VAL A 444 -11.82 1.81 12.56
C VAL A 444 -12.81 2.93 12.84
N ALA A 445 -13.91 2.62 13.53
CA ALA A 445 -14.87 3.63 13.99
C ALA A 445 -15.36 3.31 15.42
N VAL A 446 -15.63 4.34 16.21
CA VAL A 446 -16.28 4.24 17.52
C VAL A 446 -17.67 4.89 17.49
N ASP A 447 -18.68 4.16 17.96
CA ASP A 447 -20.04 4.72 18.07
C ASP A 447 -20.24 5.53 19.35
N LYS A 448 -21.33 6.31 19.40
CA LYS A 448 -21.71 7.11 20.59
C LYS A 448 -21.93 6.31 21.87
N TYR A 449 -22.05 4.97 21.78
CA TYR A 449 -22.18 4.09 22.94
C TYR A 449 -20.83 3.52 23.40
N GLY A 450 -19.74 3.88 22.72
CA GLY A 450 -18.38 3.42 22.97
C GLY A 450 -18.08 2.04 22.40
N ASN A 451 -18.88 1.50 21.47
CA ASN A 451 -18.49 0.29 20.76
C ASN A 451 -17.56 0.62 19.61
N VAL A 452 -16.60 -0.26 19.37
CA VAL A 452 -15.55 -0.09 18.37
C VAL A 452 -15.74 -1.10 17.27
N TYR A 453 -15.63 -0.66 16.02
CA TYR A 453 -15.76 -1.47 14.84
C TYR A 453 -14.48 -1.37 14.02
N ALA A 454 -13.91 -2.49 13.63
CA ALA A 454 -12.74 -2.54 12.73
C ALA A 454 -13.12 -3.28 11.45
N ALA A 455 -12.76 -2.70 10.31
CA ALA A 455 -13.05 -3.21 8.98
C ALA A 455 -11.76 -3.63 8.24
N GLY A 456 -11.86 -4.71 7.47
CA GLY A 456 -10.77 -5.24 6.68
C GLY A 456 -11.16 -6.52 5.97
N ASP A 457 -10.18 -7.39 5.70
CA ASP A 457 -10.40 -8.68 5.05
C ASP A 457 -10.15 -9.87 5.98
N ILE A 458 -10.61 -11.04 5.54
CA ILE A 458 -10.38 -12.31 6.17
C ILE A 458 -10.30 -13.42 5.13
N PHE A 459 -9.37 -14.35 5.31
CA PHE A 459 -9.27 -15.48 4.41
C PHE A 459 -10.50 -16.40 4.47
N LYS A 460 -10.99 -16.81 3.31
CA LYS A 460 -12.11 -17.74 3.15
C LYS A 460 -11.63 -19.18 3.30
N ASN A 461 -12.18 -19.92 4.27
CA ASN A 461 -11.90 -21.34 4.39
C ASN A 461 -12.71 -22.14 3.35
N GLY A 462 -12.07 -22.79 2.37
CA GLY A 462 -12.74 -23.62 1.35
C GLY A 462 -11.89 -23.97 0.13
N ASN A 463 -12.50 -24.53 -0.92
CA ASN A 463 -11.84 -24.93 -2.19
C ASN A 463 -11.43 -23.74 -3.09
N ALA A 464 -11.72 -22.50 -2.70
CA ALA A 464 -11.31 -21.29 -3.39
C ALA A 464 -10.47 -20.43 -2.41
N SER A 465 -9.21 -20.18 -2.77
CA SER A 465 -8.24 -19.38 -2.01
C SER A 465 -8.54 -17.88 -2.16
N THR A 466 -9.67 -17.39 -1.64
CA THR A 466 -10.09 -15.98 -1.76
C THR A 466 -10.28 -15.29 -0.41
N TYR A 467 -10.38 -13.97 -0.40
CA TYR A 467 -10.66 -13.15 0.78
C TYR A 467 -12.12 -12.69 0.76
N ASP A 468 -12.76 -12.73 1.93
CA ASP A 468 -14.05 -12.06 2.15
C ASP A 468 -13.79 -10.80 3.00
N ALA A 469 -14.68 -9.81 2.92
CA ALA A 469 -14.68 -8.68 3.83
C ALA A 469 -15.07 -9.08 5.26
N LYS A 470 -14.57 -8.33 6.25
CA LYS A 470 -14.76 -8.57 7.68
C LYS A 470 -15.06 -7.27 8.42
N ILE A 471 -16.01 -7.34 9.37
CA ILE A 471 -16.16 -6.35 10.44
C ILE A 471 -16.05 -7.07 11.79
N ILE A 472 -15.25 -6.51 12.70
CA ILE A 472 -15.15 -6.96 14.09
C ILE A 472 -15.71 -5.89 15.02
N LYS A 473 -16.57 -6.26 15.96
CA LYS A 473 -17.09 -5.37 17.00
C LYS A 473 -16.54 -5.72 18.38
N TYR A 474 -16.06 -4.70 19.09
CA TYR A 474 -15.75 -4.74 20.52
C TYR A 474 -16.62 -3.76 21.30
N ASP A 475 -16.91 -4.07 22.56
CA ASP A 475 -17.46 -3.06 23.48
C ASP A 475 -16.35 -2.14 24.02
N ASN A 476 -16.74 -1.11 24.75
CA ASN A 476 -15.82 -0.13 25.35
C ASN A 476 -14.76 -0.75 26.30
N ALA A 477 -15.09 -1.89 26.92
CA ALA A 477 -14.20 -2.63 27.81
C ALA A 477 -13.25 -3.58 27.06
N GLY A 478 -13.36 -3.66 25.73
CA GLY A 478 -12.56 -4.53 24.89
C GLY A 478 -13.06 -5.98 24.86
N ASN A 479 -14.33 -6.26 25.19
CA ASN A 479 -14.90 -7.59 24.97
C ASN A 479 -15.42 -7.71 23.54
N GLN A 480 -15.00 -8.75 22.82
CA GLN A 480 -15.47 -9.02 21.47
C GLN A 480 -16.97 -9.36 21.49
N GLN A 481 -17.76 -8.58 20.76
CA GLN A 481 -19.20 -8.81 20.64
C GLN A 481 -19.50 -9.76 19.48
N TRP A 482 -18.91 -9.50 18.31
CA TRP A 482 -19.06 -10.36 17.13
C TRP A 482 -17.96 -10.12 16.10
N ILE A 483 -17.79 -11.10 15.21
CA ILE A 483 -17.05 -10.99 13.96
C ILE A 483 -18.01 -11.42 12.86
N LYS A 484 -18.18 -10.60 11.83
CA LYS A 484 -19.01 -10.94 10.67
C LYS A 484 -18.18 -10.85 9.39
N ARG A 485 -18.46 -11.79 8.49
CA ARG A 485 -17.84 -11.89 7.17
C ARG A 485 -18.90 -11.59 6.12
N PHE A 486 -18.50 -10.87 5.08
CA PHE A 486 -19.38 -10.40 4.01
C PHE A 486 -18.63 -10.53 2.70
N GLY A 487 -19.33 -10.84 1.61
CA GLY A 487 -18.65 -11.05 0.34
C GLY A 487 -19.47 -11.86 -0.63
N THR A 488 -18.83 -12.09 -1.76
CA THR A 488 -19.32 -12.81 -2.92
C THR A 488 -18.64 -14.19 -2.97
N THR A 489 -18.68 -14.84 -4.13
CA THR A 489 -17.85 -16.03 -4.37
C THR A 489 -16.40 -15.71 -4.68
N ASN A 490 -16.10 -14.45 -5.04
CA ASN A 490 -14.77 -14.00 -5.46
C ASN A 490 -14.04 -13.34 -4.27
N VAL A 491 -13.12 -12.42 -4.55
CA VAL A 491 -12.39 -11.67 -3.53
C VAL A 491 -13.14 -10.37 -3.23
N ASP A 492 -13.22 -10.04 -1.96
CA ASP A 492 -13.99 -8.90 -1.45
C ASP A 492 -13.23 -8.18 -0.34
N TRP A 493 -13.23 -6.84 -0.38
CA TRP A 493 -12.46 -6.03 0.56
C TRP A 493 -13.28 -4.92 1.19
N LEU A 494 -12.93 -4.59 2.43
CA LEU A 494 -13.39 -3.40 3.14
C LEU A 494 -12.20 -2.54 3.50
N TRP A 495 -12.26 -1.27 3.13
CA TRP A 495 -11.19 -0.30 3.37
C TRP A 495 -11.51 0.64 4.52
N ASP A 496 -12.77 1.08 4.62
CA ASP A 496 -13.15 2.09 5.60
C ASP A 496 -14.55 1.85 6.16
N ILE A 497 -14.78 2.40 7.36
CA ILE A 497 -15.96 2.19 8.19
C ILE A 497 -16.30 3.45 8.98
N ALA A 498 -17.59 3.77 9.06
CA ALA A 498 -18.11 4.89 9.83
C ALA A 498 -19.37 4.48 10.59
N THR A 499 -19.72 5.22 11.65
CA THR A 499 -20.97 5.02 12.40
C THR A 499 -21.82 6.28 12.41
N ASP A 500 -23.14 6.11 12.41
CA ASP A 500 -24.05 7.24 12.52
C ASP A 500 -24.48 7.52 13.97
N SER A 501 -25.24 8.61 14.14
CA SER A 501 -25.80 9.02 15.42
C SER A 501 -26.78 8.02 16.04
N ASN A 502 -27.24 6.98 15.32
CA ASN A 502 -28.06 5.90 15.87
C ASN A 502 -27.23 4.68 16.32
N GLY A 503 -25.95 4.62 15.93
CA GLY A 503 -25.08 3.46 16.08
C GLY A 503 -25.23 2.44 14.95
N ASP A 504 -25.82 2.85 13.82
CA ASP A 504 -25.74 2.07 12.58
C ASP A 504 -24.32 2.18 12.01
N VAL A 505 -23.88 1.11 11.35
CA VAL A 505 -22.53 0.94 10.85
C VAL A 505 -22.55 0.95 9.33
N TYR A 506 -21.64 1.70 8.72
CA TYR A 506 -21.51 1.83 7.29
C TYR A 506 -20.08 1.50 6.88
N ALA A 507 -19.91 0.68 5.85
CA ALA A 507 -18.58 0.25 5.42
C ALA A 507 -18.49 0.27 3.89
N THR A 508 -17.30 0.59 3.37
CA THR A 508 -17.02 0.70 1.94
C THR A 508 -15.76 -0.05 1.53
N GLY A 509 -15.70 -0.44 0.26
CA GLY A 509 -14.55 -1.10 -0.36
C GLY A 509 -14.89 -1.50 -1.80
N TYR A 510 -14.38 -2.64 -2.26
CA TYR A 510 -14.68 -3.15 -3.60
C TYR A 510 -14.68 -4.68 -3.64
N THR A 511 -15.19 -5.24 -4.74
CA THR A 511 -15.38 -6.69 -4.96
C THR A 511 -15.05 -7.08 -6.40
N LEU A 512 -14.52 -8.30 -6.59
CA LEU A 512 -14.40 -8.95 -7.91
C LEU A 512 -15.65 -9.76 -8.29
N GLY A 513 -16.65 -9.83 -7.42
CA GLY A 513 -17.81 -10.70 -7.60
C GLY A 513 -19.12 -9.95 -7.81
N ASN A 514 -20.16 -10.75 -8.02
CA ASN A 514 -21.53 -10.26 -8.07
C ASN A 514 -22.14 -10.36 -6.66
N SER A 515 -22.63 -9.23 -6.13
CA SER A 515 -23.43 -9.18 -4.90
C SER A 515 -24.92 -8.97 -5.24
N GLU A 516 -25.58 -7.94 -4.68
CA GLU A 516 -26.91 -7.47 -5.10
C GLU A 516 -26.87 -6.80 -6.49
N GLY A 517 -25.69 -6.29 -6.90
CA GLY A 517 -25.41 -5.79 -8.24
C GLY A 517 -24.66 -6.80 -9.12
N SER A 518 -24.46 -6.46 -10.40
CA SER A 518 -23.58 -7.20 -11.31
C SER A 518 -22.23 -6.50 -11.39
N ASN A 519 -21.14 -7.25 -11.31
CA ASN A 519 -19.79 -6.75 -11.55
C ASN A 519 -19.73 -6.19 -12.98
N ALA A 520 -19.50 -4.89 -13.10
CA ALA A 520 -19.44 -4.18 -14.38
C ALA A 520 -18.04 -4.25 -15.03
N GLY A 521 -16.99 -4.51 -14.23
CA GLY A 521 -15.60 -4.55 -14.65
C GLY A 521 -14.76 -5.58 -13.89
N SER A 522 -13.52 -5.24 -13.52
CA SER A 522 -12.67 -6.12 -12.68
C SER A 522 -12.89 -5.89 -11.20
N TYR A 523 -12.92 -4.62 -10.78
CA TYR A 523 -13.22 -4.19 -9.41
C TYR A 523 -14.43 -3.27 -9.41
N ASP A 524 -15.45 -3.63 -8.64
CA ASP A 524 -16.61 -2.78 -8.43
C ASP A 524 -16.68 -2.32 -6.98
N ASN A 525 -17.03 -1.06 -6.78
CA ASN A 525 -17.26 -0.51 -5.45
C ASN A 525 -18.47 -1.18 -4.79
N TRP A 526 -18.45 -1.22 -3.47
CA TRP A 526 -19.64 -1.45 -2.68
C TRP A 526 -19.70 -0.57 -1.44
N VAL A 527 -20.92 -0.24 -1.03
CA VAL A 527 -21.21 0.38 0.26
C VAL A 527 -22.30 -0.41 0.95
N MET A 528 -22.13 -0.65 2.25
CA MET A 528 -22.99 -1.52 3.04
C MET A 528 -23.45 -0.79 4.30
N LYS A 529 -24.69 -1.06 4.71
CA LYS A 529 -25.24 -0.63 6.00
C LYS A 529 -25.58 -1.83 6.86
N PHE A 530 -25.20 -1.76 8.13
CA PHE A 530 -25.58 -2.69 9.18
C PHE A 530 -26.21 -1.92 10.35
N ASP A 531 -27.09 -2.57 11.10
CA ASP A 531 -27.49 -2.04 12.41
C ASP A 531 -26.38 -2.30 13.46
N GLY A 532 -26.53 -1.76 14.67
CA GLY A 532 -25.58 -1.97 15.77
C GLY A 532 -25.43 -3.43 16.24
N SER A 533 -26.31 -4.35 15.83
CA SER A 533 -26.17 -5.80 16.03
C SER A 533 -25.36 -6.49 14.91
N GLY A 534 -24.96 -5.71 13.91
CA GLY A 534 -24.29 -6.14 12.68
C GLY A 534 -25.26 -6.76 11.67
N SER A 535 -26.57 -6.62 11.81
CA SER A 535 -27.52 -7.17 10.83
C SER A 535 -27.56 -6.27 9.60
N GLN A 536 -27.28 -6.85 8.44
CA GLN A 536 -27.25 -6.14 7.16
C GLN A 536 -28.62 -5.53 6.86
N GLN A 537 -28.64 -4.23 6.61
CA GLN A 537 -29.83 -3.48 6.21
C GLN A 537 -29.90 -3.38 4.68
N TRP A 538 -28.77 -3.07 4.04
CA TRP A 538 -28.66 -3.00 2.58
C TRP A 538 -27.20 -3.05 2.12
N ILE A 539 -27.00 -3.45 0.85
CA ILE A 539 -25.72 -3.32 0.12
C ILE A 539 -26.01 -2.59 -1.19
N ARG A 540 -25.08 -1.75 -1.64
CA ARG A 540 -25.07 -1.20 -2.99
C ARG A 540 -23.73 -1.52 -3.62
N GLN A 541 -23.76 -2.19 -4.76
CA GLN A 541 -22.60 -2.41 -5.61
C GLN A 541 -22.73 -1.53 -6.86
N PHE A 542 -21.65 -0.85 -7.23
CA PHE A 542 -21.61 0.05 -8.37
C PHE A 542 -20.19 0.15 -8.93
N GLY A 543 -20.08 0.21 -10.25
CA GLY A 543 -18.82 0.29 -10.96
C GLY A 543 -19.01 0.68 -12.42
N SER A 544 -17.90 0.76 -13.11
CA SER A 544 -17.75 1.05 -14.53
C SER A 544 -17.27 -0.22 -15.25
N SER A 545 -16.91 -0.13 -16.55
CA SER A 545 -16.28 -1.26 -17.24
C SER A 545 -14.83 -1.51 -16.82
N GLY A 546 -14.28 -0.63 -15.98
CA GLY A 546 -12.90 -0.63 -15.51
C GLY A 546 -12.75 -1.22 -14.12
N GLU A 547 -11.77 -0.72 -13.39
CA GLU A 547 -11.60 -0.85 -11.96
C GLU A 547 -12.17 0.35 -11.25
N ASP A 548 -12.88 0.10 -10.16
CA ASP A 548 -13.41 1.13 -9.29
C ASP A 548 -13.14 0.78 -7.83
N LEU A 549 -12.42 1.68 -7.15
CA LEU A 549 -11.78 1.41 -5.87
C LEU A 549 -12.23 2.39 -4.80
N ALA A 550 -13.28 2.06 -4.06
CA ALA A 550 -13.72 2.88 -2.92
C ALA A 550 -12.77 2.69 -1.74
N ARG A 551 -12.26 3.81 -1.20
CA ARG A 551 -11.25 3.83 -0.14
C ARG A 551 -11.70 4.55 1.13
N GLY A 552 -12.54 5.57 1.04
CA GLY A 552 -12.97 6.37 2.19
C GLY A 552 -14.48 6.58 2.27
N ILE A 553 -15.01 6.67 3.50
CA ILE A 553 -16.42 6.96 3.79
C ILE A 553 -16.57 8.01 4.92
N ALA A 554 -17.45 8.99 4.72
CA ALA A 554 -17.84 9.95 5.74
C ALA A 554 -19.37 10.06 5.85
N ILE A 555 -19.88 10.46 7.01
CA ILE A 555 -21.31 10.58 7.30
C ILE A 555 -21.59 12.00 7.82
N ASP A 556 -22.61 12.68 7.27
CA ASP A 556 -23.05 13.97 7.79
C ASP A 556 -24.07 13.87 8.92
N GLU A 557 -24.41 15.00 9.53
CA GLU A 557 -25.40 15.08 10.63
C GLU A 557 -26.82 14.63 10.23
N PHE A 558 -27.11 14.50 8.94
CA PHE A 558 -28.37 13.99 8.40
C PHE A 558 -28.29 12.50 8.03
N ASN A 559 -27.18 11.83 8.36
CA ASN A 559 -26.84 10.46 8.03
C ASN A 559 -26.75 10.19 6.52
N ASN A 560 -26.48 11.21 5.70
CA ASN A 560 -26.06 10.97 4.31
C ASN A 560 -24.61 10.50 4.28
N LEU A 561 -24.29 9.64 3.33
CA LEU A 561 -22.96 9.07 3.16
C LEU A 561 -22.24 9.77 2.02
N TYR A 562 -20.94 9.96 2.19
CA TYR A 562 -20.03 10.44 1.17
C TYR A 562 -18.92 9.41 1.01
N LEU A 563 -18.68 9.01 -0.23
CA LEU A 563 -17.70 8.00 -0.60
C LEU A 563 -16.66 8.62 -1.52
N THR A 564 -15.43 8.14 -1.44
CA THR A 564 -14.39 8.50 -2.40
C THR A 564 -13.51 7.31 -2.77
N GLY A 565 -12.84 7.45 -3.90
CA GLY A 565 -11.96 6.43 -4.45
C GLY A 565 -11.37 6.85 -5.79
N SER A 566 -10.83 5.89 -6.52
CA SER A 566 -10.32 6.07 -7.88
C SER A 566 -10.96 5.11 -8.88
N THR A 567 -10.89 5.44 -10.17
CA THR A 567 -11.40 4.60 -11.27
C THR A 567 -10.59 4.74 -12.56
N ASP A 568 -10.31 3.64 -13.27
CA ASP A 568 -9.75 3.67 -14.65
C ASP A 568 -10.86 3.67 -15.74
N GLY A 569 -12.13 3.76 -15.31
CA GLY A 569 -13.30 3.74 -16.18
C GLY A 569 -14.20 4.97 -16.07
N ASN A 570 -15.31 4.93 -16.80
CA ASN A 570 -16.31 6.01 -16.84
C ASN A 570 -17.38 5.81 -15.75
N LEU A 571 -17.08 6.18 -14.51
CA LEU A 571 -17.96 5.95 -13.36
C LEU A 571 -18.90 7.14 -13.09
N GLY A 572 -18.32 8.32 -12.91
CA GLY A 572 -19.03 9.57 -12.61
C GLY A 572 -18.80 10.67 -13.64
N GLY A 573 -18.12 10.32 -14.74
CA GLY A 573 -17.66 11.21 -15.80
C GLY A 573 -16.91 10.42 -16.87
N ALA A 574 -16.29 11.12 -17.82
CA ALA A 574 -15.35 10.49 -18.73
C ALA A 574 -13.99 10.36 -18.04
N ASN A 575 -13.38 9.18 -18.12
CA ASN A 575 -12.02 8.94 -17.65
C ASN A 575 -11.03 9.81 -18.46
N ALA A 576 -10.21 10.59 -17.74
CA ALA A 576 -9.27 11.53 -18.33
C ALA A 576 -7.88 10.91 -18.54
N GLY A 577 -7.51 9.90 -17.74
CA GLY A 577 -6.15 9.36 -17.68
C GLY A 577 -6.07 7.91 -17.23
N SER A 578 -5.06 7.57 -16.43
CA SER A 578 -4.87 6.19 -15.97
C SER A 578 -5.86 5.81 -14.87
N PHE A 579 -6.00 6.64 -13.85
CA PHE A 579 -7.04 6.56 -12.83
C PHE A 579 -7.47 7.99 -12.51
N ASP A 580 -8.77 8.21 -12.39
CA ASP A 580 -9.34 9.48 -11.94
C ASP A 580 -9.88 9.35 -10.52
N ALA A 581 -9.85 10.44 -9.76
CA ALA A 581 -10.55 10.52 -8.49
C ALA A 581 -12.06 10.62 -8.70
N TRP A 582 -12.84 10.02 -7.79
CA TRP A 582 -14.28 10.18 -7.76
C TRP A 582 -14.83 10.41 -6.35
N VAL A 583 -16.00 11.06 -6.28
CA VAL A 583 -16.75 11.32 -5.05
C VAL A 583 -18.22 11.03 -5.31
N ALA A 584 -18.87 10.31 -4.40
CA ALA A 584 -20.30 10.01 -4.48
C ALA A 584 -21.02 10.37 -3.18
N LYS A 585 -22.30 10.74 -3.29
CA LYS A 585 -23.19 10.94 -2.15
C LYS A 585 -24.37 9.99 -2.21
N TYR A 586 -24.71 9.40 -1.07
CA TYR A 586 -25.87 8.55 -0.86
C TYR A 586 -26.73 9.08 0.28
N ASP A 587 -28.04 8.88 0.21
CA ASP A 587 -28.91 9.09 1.37
C ASP A 587 -28.84 7.90 2.35
N ASN A 588 -29.42 8.06 3.54
CA ASN A 588 -29.41 7.03 4.59
C ASN A 588 -30.16 5.73 4.23
N LYS A 589 -30.89 5.69 3.10
CA LYS A 589 -31.58 4.51 2.55
C LYS A 589 -30.74 3.83 1.45
N GLY A 590 -29.55 4.34 1.16
CA GLY A 590 -28.66 3.84 0.13
C GLY A 590 -29.09 4.23 -1.28
N ASN A 591 -29.82 5.34 -1.47
CA ASN A 591 -30.05 5.90 -2.80
C ASN A 591 -28.89 6.83 -3.18
N GLN A 592 -28.27 6.61 -4.34
CA GLN A 592 -27.24 7.52 -4.85
C GLN A 592 -27.90 8.85 -5.25
N LEU A 593 -27.42 9.95 -4.67
CA LEU A 593 -27.88 11.30 -4.95
C LEU A 593 -27.07 11.94 -6.07
N TRP A 594 -25.75 11.78 -6.03
CA TRP A 594 -24.83 12.21 -7.10
C TRP A 594 -23.52 11.42 -7.05
N ILE A 595 -22.81 11.41 -8.18
CA ILE A 595 -21.43 10.93 -8.31
C ILE A 595 -20.69 11.87 -9.27
N LYS A 596 -19.43 12.14 -8.97
CA LYS A 596 -18.54 13.04 -9.71
C LYS A 596 -17.19 12.38 -9.87
N GLN A 597 -16.61 12.54 -11.05
CA GLN A 597 -15.29 12.05 -11.40
C GLN A 597 -14.46 13.19 -11.98
N PHE A 598 -13.20 13.28 -11.60
CA PHE A 598 -12.28 14.31 -12.07
C PHE A 598 -10.82 13.82 -11.99
N GLY A 599 -10.02 14.23 -12.97
CA GLY A 599 -8.62 13.82 -13.10
C GLY A 599 -7.92 14.58 -14.22
N THR A 600 -6.69 14.18 -14.49
CA THR A 600 -5.82 14.64 -15.56
C THR A 600 -5.58 13.48 -16.54
N ALA A 601 -4.62 13.65 -17.47
CA ALA A 601 -4.21 12.53 -18.32
C ALA A 601 -3.35 11.48 -17.58
N ASP A 602 -2.93 11.79 -16.35
CA ASP A 602 -2.01 11.00 -15.55
C ASP A 602 -2.77 10.17 -14.49
N TYR A 603 -2.17 9.93 -13.33
CA TYR A 603 -2.75 9.12 -12.25
C TYR A 603 -3.25 10.02 -11.12
N GLU A 604 -4.53 9.92 -10.78
CA GLU A 604 -5.12 10.50 -9.58
C GLU A 604 -5.74 9.43 -8.69
N ASN A 605 -5.36 9.48 -7.41
CA ASN A 605 -5.96 8.65 -6.38
C ASN A 605 -6.64 9.53 -5.32
N SER A 606 -7.76 9.06 -4.79
CA SER A 606 -8.44 9.66 -3.64
C SER A 606 -8.51 8.64 -2.50
N HIS A 607 -7.90 8.99 -1.37
CA HIS A 607 -7.75 8.10 -0.22
C HIS A 607 -8.78 8.34 0.88
N SER A 608 -9.13 9.61 1.14
CA SER A 608 -9.90 9.96 2.32
C SER A 608 -10.83 11.14 2.08
N ILE A 609 -11.93 11.15 2.81
CA ILE A 609 -13.03 12.10 2.68
C ILE A 609 -13.55 12.48 4.06
N THR A 610 -13.93 13.74 4.22
CA THR A 610 -14.60 14.24 5.44
C THR A 610 -15.67 15.27 5.08
N VAL A 611 -16.61 15.52 5.99
CA VAL A 611 -17.71 16.46 5.79
C VAL A 611 -17.89 17.34 7.02
N ASP A 612 -17.85 18.66 6.80
CA ASP A 612 -18.05 19.63 7.89
C ASP A 612 -19.55 19.87 8.18
N SER A 613 -19.84 20.50 9.31
CA SER A 613 -21.20 20.86 9.72
C SER A 613 -21.84 21.96 8.85
N ALA A 614 -21.07 22.62 7.99
CA ALA A 614 -21.58 23.55 6.99
C ALA A 614 -21.98 22.85 5.69
N GLY A 615 -21.79 21.52 5.59
CA GLY A 615 -22.11 20.73 4.41
C GLY A 615 -21.09 20.89 3.28
N HIS A 616 -19.83 21.20 3.59
CA HIS A 616 -18.73 21.07 2.64
C HIS A 616 -18.07 19.70 2.78
N VAL A 617 -17.78 19.10 1.64
CA VAL A 617 -17.10 17.81 1.54
C VAL A 617 -15.65 18.10 1.17
N TYR A 618 -14.70 17.57 1.94
CA TYR A 618 -13.27 17.68 1.65
C TYR A 618 -12.70 16.32 1.32
N VAL A 619 -11.88 16.27 0.27
CA VAL A 619 -11.33 15.02 -0.27
C VAL A 619 -9.85 15.24 -0.56
N THR A 620 -9.03 14.23 -0.31
CA THR A 620 -7.58 14.29 -0.56
C THR A 620 -7.02 12.99 -1.12
N GLY A 621 -5.85 13.11 -1.73
CA GLY A 621 -5.05 11.98 -2.16
C GLY A 621 -3.77 12.46 -2.84
N LEU A 622 -3.34 11.73 -3.86
CA LEU A 622 -2.12 11.99 -4.62
C LEU A 622 -2.41 12.14 -6.12
N THR A 623 -1.53 12.83 -6.84
CA THR A 623 -1.60 13.01 -8.29
C THR A 623 -0.20 12.94 -8.94
N GLU A 624 -0.11 12.32 -10.11
CA GLU A 624 1.06 12.41 -11.02
C GLU A 624 0.93 13.58 -12.01
N GLY A 625 -0.22 14.25 -12.04
CA GLY A 625 -0.57 15.30 -12.97
C GLY A 625 -0.60 16.70 -12.36
N SER A 626 -0.76 17.70 -13.22
CA SER A 626 -0.99 19.09 -12.81
C SER A 626 -2.49 19.33 -12.52
N LEU A 627 -3.03 18.63 -11.51
CA LEU A 627 -4.45 18.63 -11.18
C LEU A 627 -4.92 20.01 -10.70
N GLY A 628 -4.43 20.45 -9.55
CA GLY A 628 -4.77 21.75 -8.92
C GLY A 628 -3.63 22.77 -8.93
N GLY A 629 -2.43 22.32 -9.26
CA GLY A 629 -1.20 23.11 -9.40
C GLY A 629 -0.27 22.43 -10.39
N THR A 630 0.89 23.01 -10.66
CA THR A 630 1.88 22.35 -11.51
C THR A 630 2.53 21.21 -10.72
N ASN A 631 2.55 19.99 -11.27
CA ASN A 631 3.21 18.87 -10.62
C ASN A 631 4.72 19.14 -10.45
N THR A 632 5.21 19.06 -9.21
CA THR A 632 6.62 19.30 -8.88
C THR A 632 7.45 18.04 -8.70
N GLY A 633 6.80 16.91 -8.39
CA GLY A 633 7.45 15.68 -7.97
C GLY A 633 7.03 14.45 -8.77
N SER A 634 7.28 13.27 -8.21
CA SER A 634 6.72 12.01 -8.73
C SER A 634 5.24 11.90 -8.39
N TYR A 635 4.88 12.30 -7.16
CA TYR A 635 3.51 12.40 -6.67
C TYR A 635 3.40 13.71 -5.88
N ASP A 636 2.35 14.48 -6.14
CA ASP A 636 1.99 15.64 -5.32
C ASP A 636 0.68 15.36 -4.56
N ILE A 637 0.50 16.05 -3.43
CA ILE A 637 -0.73 16.05 -2.64
C ILE A 637 -1.76 16.94 -3.32
N TRP A 638 -3.03 16.54 -3.30
CA TRP A 638 -4.14 17.42 -3.65
C TRP A 638 -5.26 17.42 -2.60
N ILE A 639 -5.97 18.54 -2.51
CA ILE A 639 -7.19 18.70 -1.71
C ILE A 639 -8.27 19.39 -2.53
N ALA A 640 -9.45 18.79 -2.56
CA ALA A 640 -10.65 19.33 -3.17
C ALA A 640 -11.70 19.64 -2.10
N LYS A 641 -12.45 20.73 -2.32
CA LYS A 641 -13.66 21.08 -1.57
C LYS A 641 -14.85 20.96 -2.52
N LEU A 642 -15.92 20.30 -2.09
CA LEU A 642 -17.13 20.09 -2.89
C LEU A 642 -18.39 20.52 -2.12
N SER A 643 -19.39 20.97 -2.87
CA SER A 643 -20.74 21.21 -2.35
C SER A 643 -21.45 19.88 -2.09
N SER A 644 -21.95 19.69 -0.86
CA SER A 644 -22.75 18.50 -0.53
C SER A 644 -24.08 18.40 -1.30
N THR A 645 -24.55 19.50 -1.90
CA THR A 645 -25.84 19.54 -2.60
C THR A 645 -25.76 18.90 -3.98
N ASP A 646 -24.73 19.23 -4.75
CA ASP A 646 -24.61 18.90 -6.17
C ASP A 646 -23.26 18.31 -6.57
N GLY A 647 -22.32 18.18 -5.63
CA GLY A 647 -20.98 17.66 -5.85
C GLY A 647 -20.09 18.58 -6.70
N ASN A 648 -20.46 19.84 -6.91
CA ASN A 648 -19.61 20.75 -7.68
C ASN A 648 -18.38 21.15 -6.86
N LEU A 649 -17.22 21.24 -7.53
CA LEU A 649 -16.00 21.77 -6.94
C LEU A 649 -16.20 23.22 -6.51
N LEU A 650 -15.70 23.53 -5.32
CA LEU A 650 -15.65 24.86 -4.73
C LEU A 650 -14.19 25.25 -4.57
N SER A 651 -13.88 26.52 -4.75
CA SER A 651 -12.54 27.01 -4.42
C SER A 651 -12.26 26.76 -2.94
N LEU A 652 -11.12 26.13 -2.64
CA LEU A 652 -10.70 25.92 -1.26
C LEU A 652 -10.47 27.26 -0.55
N ASN A 653 -9.92 28.25 -1.28
CA ASN A 653 -9.70 29.60 -0.79
C ASN A 653 -10.96 30.45 -1.00
N SER A 654 -11.76 30.63 0.03
CA SER A 654 -12.83 31.63 0.00
C SER A 654 -12.23 33.03 0.20
N CYS A 655 -11.93 33.74 -0.88
CA CYS A 655 -11.87 35.20 -0.80
C CYS A 655 -13.30 35.63 -0.42
N GLY A 656 -13.52 35.99 0.85
CA GLY A 656 -14.84 36.12 1.45
C GLY A 656 -15.86 36.80 0.54
N GLU A 657 -17.02 36.18 0.37
CA GLU A 657 -18.18 36.78 -0.29
C GLU A 657 -18.75 37.92 0.56
N THR A 658 -18.00 39.00 0.72
CA THR A 658 -18.58 40.30 1.02
C THR A 658 -18.66 41.03 -0.30
N GLY A 659 -19.87 41.19 -0.82
CA GLY A 659 -20.15 41.86 -2.08
C GLY A 659 -19.52 43.25 -2.16
N SER A 660 -18.31 43.33 -2.69
CA SER A 660 -17.76 44.49 -3.40
C SER A 660 -16.59 44.01 -4.23
N ALA A 661 -16.70 44.17 -5.55
CA ALA A 661 -15.66 43.81 -6.50
C ALA A 661 -14.41 44.68 -6.29
N SER A 662 -13.47 44.21 -5.46
CA SER A 662 -12.02 44.43 -5.59
C SER A 662 -11.27 43.98 -4.33
N SER A 663 -10.86 42.73 -4.28
CA SER A 663 -9.61 42.38 -3.60
C SER A 663 -9.03 41.17 -4.29
N LYS A 664 -7.98 41.41 -5.07
CA LYS A 664 -7.10 40.35 -5.57
C LYS A 664 -6.52 39.65 -4.34
N CYS A 665 -6.69 38.34 -4.27
CA CYS A 665 -5.96 37.49 -3.34
C CYS A 665 -4.50 37.47 -3.84
N GLU A 666 -3.59 38.05 -3.04
CA GLU A 666 -2.12 38.01 -3.23
C GLU A 666 -1.52 36.83 -2.45
#